data_AF-A0A935TQ37-F1
#
_entry.id   AF-A0A935TQ37-F1
#
_cell.length_a   1.000
_cell.length_b   1.000
_cell.length_c   1.000
_cell.angle_alpha   90.00
_cell.angle_beta   90.00
_cell.angle_gamma   90.00
#
_symmetry.space_group_name_H-M   'P 1'
#
loop_
_entity.id
_entity.type
_entity.pdbx_description
1 polymer ?
#
loop_
_entity_poly.entity_id
_entity_poly.type
_entity_poly.pdbx_seq_one_letter_code
_entity_poly.pdbx_strand_id
1 'polypeptide(L)'
;MKPAQEHIDRIKTAFEKMQSKEDLLRLLNEVKPLIYGKKTVPFALKQLTWHANPKLGGKRYEAFHIKKKSGADRSIHAPVKGLKALQKTLALILQAVFEPHNAATGFVWERSIVDNAKLHVGSNYVYNIDLKDFFQSIDQARVWKTLQLKPFNLNETATEKPFSMGWGDFQKNYLKTKKPVKFYKGKGRVFVKTPLGRPIHMSNNFNAEKDAYVLQAGSSLRTQKGKSLKNTLWLVNKIPDTSRLGIANIIASLCCTEMEVERKNEAGEWEKVKRNVLPQGAPTSPVITNIVCQKLDYLLTGVAKRFRLKYSRYADDISFSSKHNVYKPGSEFIIELHRILAEQGFRINETKTRLQKDGHRKEVTGLLVNDKVNVQKRYIKQLRMWLYYWERYGYEKASIFFLQQYTADKTTGLKGKPEMKNVISGKLDFLKMVKGEDNELYKKLQLRFDCLTGKSDKSNEEPPRSKLRRLGIFRLLMGSSTPPTKEKIIERGLPPSETALYLEEHERMNNPNQGNRYEKLPVWHEPKSLVALLKELSSNDSVLKYTTHSWGNERDLGIFKDLSEFLGVANEQYRKLTSYSFYLNNTLNAKIWAFLFNKEVSKDGWGHGDPKKRIYFGWSSPELLEACNKNPSLHPEDFILPEQYQIQRGGKTLQKFKHIIDVFKNEIEIRDENDGLLNLILNKHDKYLNGFSAPKISNLVNKNFYTDVQWLSEGLDLIFEGIQKRPQHPEVEYAVTEETNKKLVLTILHRNSFQKGRSIHDNKLNLKGGDFSSIKNCLINLCDWSIESEFAEGAYRINYLSSLMVFSNGISDEIRLGEPFRSIPTHEKIEAAEGFKHILTFYK
;
A
#
# COMPACT_ATOMS: atom_id res chain seq x y z
N MET A 1 22.55 -9.20 3.18
CA MET A 1 23.31 -9.86 4.25
C MET A 1 24.78 -9.77 3.88
N LYS A 2 25.64 -9.43 4.84
CA LYS A 2 27.09 -9.36 4.62
C LYS A 2 27.64 -10.79 4.44
N PRO A 3 28.46 -11.07 3.42
CA PRO A 3 29.11 -12.38 3.30
C PRO A 3 30.03 -12.66 4.48
N ALA A 4 30.36 -13.94 4.71
CA ALA A 4 31.40 -14.32 5.67
C ALA A 4 32.74 -13.64 5.32
N GLN A 5 33.54 -13.34 6.34
CA GLN A 5 34.78 -12.58 6.18
C GLN A 5 35.76 -13.27 5.21
N GLU A 6 35.86 -14.60 5.26
CA GLU A 6 36.68 -15.39 4.33
C GLU A 6 36.32 -15.14 2.85
N HIS A 7 35.02 -15.02 2.52
CA HIS A 7 34.59 -14.67 1.17
C HIS A 7 34.96 -13.23 0.81
N ILE A 8 34.85 -12.30 1.75
CA ILE A 8 35.24 -10.90 1.53
C ILE A 8 36.73 -10.81 1.21
N ASP A 9 37.57 -11.50 1.97
CA ASP A 9 39.03 -11.48 1.79
C ASP A 9 39.46 -12.14 0.48
N ARG A 10 38.80 -13.24 0.08
CA ARG A 10 38.97 -13.84 -1.25
C ARG A 10 38.61 -12.88 -2.38
N ILE A 11 37.46 -12.21 -2.27
CA ILE A 11 37.03 -11.21 -3.27
C ILE A 11 38.02 -10.06 -3.36
N LYS A 12 38.50 -9.53 -2.22
CA LYS A 12 39.52 -8.47 -2.20
C LYS A 12 40.80 -8.91 -2.91
N THR A 13 41.31 -10.10 -2.57
CA THR A 13 42.52 -10.67 -3.17
C THR A 13 42.36 -10.87 -4.68
N ALA A 14 41.24 -11.43 -5.12
CA ALA A 14 40.96 -11.66 -6.52
C ALA A 14 40.77 -10.34 -7.28
N PHE A 15 40.12 -9.34 -6.66
CA PHE A 15 39.97 -8.01 -7.24
C PHE A 15 41.33 -7.31 -7.40
N GLU A 16 42.21 -7.39 -6.41
CA GLU A 16 43.55 -6.80 -6.45
C GLU A 16 44.39 -7.40 -7.59
N LYS A 17 44.33 -8.72 -7.77
CA LYS A 17 45.08 -9.45 -8.81
C LYS A 17 44.53 -9.32 -10.23
N MET A 18 43.32 -8.79 -10.39
CA MET A 18 42.62 -8.70 -11.67
C MET A 18 43.34 -7.75 -12.65
N GLN A 19 43.76 -8.25 -13.82
CA GLN A 19 44.46 -7.45 -14.85
C GLN A 19 43.65 -7.28 -16.15
N SER A 20 42.70 -8.18 -16.43
CA SER A 20 41.94 -8.19 -17.67
C SER A 20 40.42 -8.20 -17.47
N LYS A 21 39.66 -7.99 -18.55
CA LYS A 21 38.21 -8.18 -18.56
C LYS A 21 37.80 -9.65 -18.35
N GLU A 22 38.66 -10.59 -18.76
CA GLU A 22 38.50 -12.01 -18.50
C GLU A 22 38.66 -12.32 -17.01
N ASP A 23 39.57 -11.65 -16.32
CA ASP A 23 39.72 -11.77 -14.86
C ASP A 23 38.52 -11.15 -14.13
N LEU A 24 37.99 -10.02 -14.61
CA LEU A 24 36.74 -9.46 -14.10
C LEU A 24 35.59 -10.45 -14.25
N LEU A 25 35.49 -11.13 -15.40
CA LEU A 25 34.48 -12.15 -15.63
C LEU A 25 34.64 -13.34 -14.68
N ARG A 26 35.88 -13.80 -14.45
CA ARG A 26 36.17 -14.88 -13.50
C ARG A 26 35.70 -14.50 -12.09
N LEU A 27 36.06 -13.31 -11.62
CA LEU A 27 35.64 -12.80 -10.32
C LEU A 27 34.11 -12.67 -10.21
N LEU A 28 33.45 -12.13 -11.24
CA LEU A 28 31.98 -12.09 -11.28
C LEU A 28 31.37 -13.49 -11.17
N ASN A 29 31.93 -14.49 -11.84
CA ASN A 29 31.44 -15.86 -11.79
C ASN A 29 31.74 -16.57 -10.48
N GLU A 30 32.85 -16.25 -9.82
CA GLU A 30 33.19 -16.71 -8.47
C GLU A 30 32.21 -16.17 -7.41
N VAL A 31 31.84 -14.89 -7.52
CA VAL A 31 30.95 -14.22 -6.56
C VAL A 31 29.47 -14.55 -6.81
N LYS A 32 29.07 -14.85 -8.05
CA LYS A 32 27.66 -15.07 -8.45
C LYS A 32 26.92 -16.10 -7.58
N PRO A 33 27.49 -17.26 -7.21
CA PRO A 33 26.85 -18.23 -6.34
C PRO A 33 26.51 -17.71 -4.94
N LEU A 34 27.23 -16.70 -4.43
CA LEU A 34 26.95 -16.09 -3.12
C LEU A 34 25.61 -15.33 -3.11
N ILE A 35 25.12 -14.89 -4.28
CA ILE A 35 23.86 -14.14 -4.41
C ILE A 35 22.71 -15.06 -4.84
N TYR A 36 22.99 -16.00 -5.73
CA TYR A 36 21.96 -16.77 -6.44
C TYR A 36 21.97 -18.28 -6.11
N GLY A 37 22.88 -18.73 -5.25
CA GLY A 37 23.04 -20.13 -4.86
C GLY A 37 23.93 -20.93 -5.82
N LYS A 38 24.15 -22.22 -5.51
CA LYS A 38 25.12 -23.07 -6.24
C LYS A 38 24.69 -23.45 -7.66
N LYS A 39 23.39 -23.44 -8.00
CA LYS A 39 22.84 -23.88 -9.30
C LYS A 39 22.82 -22.76 -10.37
N THR A 40 23.84 -21.89 -10.41
CA THR A 40 23.84 -20.72 -11.30
C THR A 40 24.61 -20.95 -12.59
N VAL A 41 24.06 -20.49 -13.72
CA VAL A 41 24.76 -20.44 -15.01
C VAL A 41 25.84 -19.34 -14.98
N PRO A 42 27.11 -19.60 -15.30
CA PRO A 42 28.13 -18.55 -15.39
C PRO A 42 27.80 -17.48 -16.43
N PHE A 43 28.21 -16.24 -16.19
CA PHE A 43 28.23 -15.19 -17.20
C PHE A 43 29.25 -15.53 -18.30
N ALA A 44 28.89 -15.24 -19.54
CA ALA A 44 29.80 -15.35 -20.68
C ALA A 44 30.52 -14.01 -20.96
N LEU A 45 31.72 -14.07 -21.53
CA LEU A 45 32.46 -12.85 -21.90
C LEU A 45 31.69 -11.96 -22.88
N LYS A 46 31.01 -12.58 -23.85
CA LYS A 46 30.12 -11.89 -24.80
C LYS A 46 29.00 -11.12 -24.08
N GLN A 47 28.45 -11.68 -23.01
CA GLN A 47 27.42 -11.01 -22.22
C GLN A 47 27.97 -9.79 -21.48
N LEU A 48 29.15 -9.92 -20.87
CA LEU A 48 29.83 -8.83 -20.18
C LEU A 48 30.13 -7.67 -21.15
N THR A 49 30.74 -7.96 -22.29
CA THR A 49 31.10 -6.94 -23.29
C THR A 49 29.89 -6.32 -23.97
N TRP A 50 28.83 -7.11 -24.23
CA TRP A 50 27.56 -6.59 -24.76
C TRP A 50 26.92 -5.57 -23.82
N HIS A 51 26.83 -5.90 -22.52
CA HIS A 51 26.26 -4.99 -21.53
C HIS A 51 27.15 -3.78 -21.22
N ALA A 52 28.47 -3.92 -21.36
CA ALA A 52 29.43 -2.84 -21.12
C ALA A 52 29.56 -1.86 -22.30
N ASN A 53 29.10 -2.23 -23.50
CA ASN A 53 29.13 -1.36 -24.67
C ASN A 53 27.72 -0.86 -25.02
N PRO A 54 27.39 0.41 -24.75
CA PRO A 54 26.09 0.99 -25.07
C PRO A 54 25.71 0.94 -26.57
N LYS A 55 26.69 0.84 -27.48
CA LYS A 55 26.44 0.75 -28.93
C LYS A 55 26.02 -0.65 -29.38
N LEU A 56 26.38 -1.70 -28.61
CA LEU A 56 26.05 -3.10 -28.92
C LEU A 56 24.84 -3.58 -28.14
N GLY A 57 24.68 -3.07 -26.91
CA GLY A 57 23.55 -3.34 -26.05
C GLY A 57 22.27 -2.70 -26.60
N GLY A 58 21.22 -3.48 -26.83
CA GLY A 58 19.87 -2.97 -27.05
C GLY A 58 19.32 -2.25 -25.81
N LYS A 59 18.00 -2.26 -25.59
CA LYS A 59 17.39 -1.63 -24.40
C LYS A 59 17.99 -2.18 -23.08
N ARG A 60 18.84 -1.40 -22.40
CA ARG A 60 19.54 -1.78 -21.16
C ARG A 60 18.69 -1.57 -19.90
N TYR A 61 17.78 -0.61 -19.96
CA TYR A 61 16.92 -0.21 -18.85
C TYR A 61 15.47 -0.05 -19.31
N GLU A 62 14.54 -0.31 -18.40
CA GLU A 62 13.12 0.00 -18.52
C GLU A 62 12.78 1.14 -17.56
N ALA A 63 12.28 2.24 -18.12
CA ALA A 63 11.82 3.38 -17.34
C ALA A 63 10.34 3.20 -16.97
N PHE A 64 9.99 3.50 -15.73
CA PHE A 64 8.61 3.56 -15.24
C PHE A 64 8.49 4.56 -14.10
N HIS A 65 7.27 5.03 -13.84
CA HIS A 65 7.02 6.04 -12.80
C HIS A 65 6.39 5.39 -11.56
N ILE A 66 6.84 5.83 -10.39
CA ILE A 66 6.21 5.55 -9.10
C ILE A 66 5.85 6.89 -8.46
N LYS A 67 4.66 7.02 -7.89
CA LYS A 67 4.26 8.25 -7.23
C LYS A 67 4.99 8.43 -5.87
N LYS A 68 5.58 9.60 -5.62
CA LYS A 68 6.19 9.99 -4.33
C LYS A 68 5.11 10.20 -3.27
N LYS A 69 5.51 10.25 -1.98
CA LYS A 69 4.60 10.65 -0.88
C LYS A 69 3.97 12.03 -1.09
N SER A 70 4.65 12.92 -1.82
CA SER A 70 4.14 14.23 -2.18
C SER A 70 3.18 14.23 -3.38
N GLY A 71 2.85 13.06 -3.95
CA GLY A 71 2.02 12.92 -5.16
C GLY A 71 2.78 13.10 -6.48
N ALA A 72 3.96 13.73 -6.48
CA ALA A 72 4.79 13.90 -7.68
C ALA A 72 5.39 12.57 -8.18
N ASP A 73 5.67 12.45 -9.47
CA ASP A 73 6.25 11.23 -10.04
C ASP A 73 7.76 11.08 -9.71
N ARG A 74 8.17 9.82 -9.53
CA ARG A 74 9.56 9.38 -9.42
C ARG A 74 9.83 8.41 -10.57
N SER A 75 10.69 8.84 -11.49
CA SER A 75 11.16 7.98 -12.58
C SER A 75 12.16 6.95 -12.05
N ILE A 76 11.88 5.67 -12.26
CA ILE A 76 12.75 4.54 -11.95
C ILE A 76 13.23 3.93 -13.25
N HIS A 77 14.53 3.67 -13.32
CA HIS A 77 15.20 3.02 -14.43
C HIS A 77 15.68 1.65 -13.95
N ALA A 78 14.88 0.62 -14.19
CA ALA A 78 15.22 -0.75 -13.82
C ALA A 78 16.06 -1.43 -14.91
N PRO A 79 17.21 -2.03 -14.58
CA PRO A 79 18.02 -2.76 -15.56
C PRO A 79 17.31 -4.04 -16.02
N VAL A 80 17.49 -4.40 -17.29
CA VAL A 80 17.03 -5.69 -17.82
C VAL A 80 17.65 -6.87 -17.08
N LYS A 81 17.00 -8.03 -17.09
CA LYS A 81 17.37 -9.21 -16.27
C LYS A 81 18.87 -9.55 -16.32
N GLY A 82 19.47 -9.58 -17.51
CA GLY A 82 20.90 -9.88 -17.69
C GLY A 82 21.83 -8.84 -17.05
N LEU A 83 21.57 -7.54 -17.30
CA LEU A 83 22.34 -6.44 -16.72
C LEU A 83 22.16 -6.37 -15.20
N LYS A 84 20.93 -6.57 -14.72
CA LYS A 84 20.60 -6.60 -13.30
C LYS A 84 21.40 -7.67 -12.55
N ALA A 85 21.61 -8.83 -13.16
CA ALA A 85 22.40 -9.90 -12.56
C ALA A 85 23.88 -9.53 -12.46
N LEU A 86 24.48 -8.99 -13.53
CA LEU A 86 25.85 -8.49 -13.51
C LEU A 86 26.03 -7.38 -12.46
N GLN A 87 25.13 -6.40 -12.43
CA GLN A 87 25.17 -5.29 -11.48
C GLN A 87 25.02 -5.73 -10.03
N LYS A 88 24.15 -6.70 -9.72
CA LYS A 88 24.03 -7.25 -8.36
C LYS A 88 25.33 -7.89 -7.90
N THR A 89 25.95 -8.71 -8.75
CA THR A 89 27.24 -9.34 -8.45
C THR A 89 28.35 -8.31 -8.30
N LEU A 90 28.42 -7.34 -9.21
CA LEU A 90 29.39 -6.26 -9.15
C LEU A 90 29.21 -5.39 -7.90
N ALA A 91 27.97 -5.10 -7.48
CA ALA A 91 27.72 -4.34 -6.27
C ALA A 91 28.28 -5.03 -5.02
N LEU A 92 28.14 -6.36 -4.92
CA LEU A 92 28.72 -7.15 -3.84
C LEU A 92 30.26 -7.08 -3.83
N ILE A 93 30.88 -7.19 -5.01
CA ILE A 93 32.34 -7.06 -5.16
C ILE A 93 32.80 -5.67 -4.70
N LEU A 94 32.14 -4.60 -5.17
CA LEU A 94 32.50 -3.23 -4.80
C LEU A 94 32.33 -2.97 -3.30
N GLN A 95 31.27 -3.50 -2.68
CA GLN A 95 31.07 -3.40 -1.22
C GLN A 95 32.11 -4.20 -0.43
N ALA A 96 32.61 -5.31 -0.97
CA ALA A 96 33.66 -6.09 -0.32
C ALA A 96 35.01 -5.36 -0.36
N VAL A 97 35.32 -4.66 -1.46
CA VAL A 97 36.59 -3.96 -1.66
C VAL A 97 36.63 -2.59 -0.97
N PHE A 98 35.49 -1.90 -0.89
CA PHE A 98 35.42 -0.54 -0.36
C PHE A 98 34.80 -0.47 1.04
N GLU A 99 35.45 0.29 1.92
CA GLU A 99 34.94 0.61 3.25
C GLU A 99 34.40 2.05 3.27
N PRO A 100 33.08 2.25 3.44
CA PRO A 100 32.47 3.57 3.52
C PRO A 100 32.90 4.35 4.77
N HIS A 101 32.93 5.68 4.67
CA HIS A 101 33.15 6.56 5.81
C HIS A 101 32.16 6.28 6.96
N ASN A 102 32.61 6.37 8.22
CA ASN A 102 31.81 6.06 9.41
C ASN A 102 30.51 6.88 9.56
N ALA A 103 30.47 8.08 8.99
CA ALA A 103 29.29 8.93 8.98
C ALA A 103 28.22 8.49 7.97
N ALA A 104 28.59 7.67 6.97
CA ALA A 104 27.67 7.11 5.99
C ALA A 104 26.99 5.87 6.58
N THR A 105 25.67 5.90 6.67
CA THR A 105 24.85 4.82 7.23
C THR A 105 23.89 4.22 6.20
N GLY A 106 23.57 4.97 5.15
CA GLY A 106 22.73 4.48 4.05
C GLY A 106 23.51 3.55 3.12
N PHE A 107 22.90 2.42 2.76
CA PHE A 107 23.50 1.40 1.87
C PHE A 107 24.80 0.76 2.38
N VAL A 108 25.06 0.85 3.68
CA VAL A 108 26.24 0.22 4.33
C VAL A 108 25.79 -1.07 5.02
N TRP A 109 26.60 -2.13 4.93
CA TRP A 109 26.32 -3.38 5.64
C TRP A 109 26.19 -3.15 7.14
N GLU A 110 25.22 -3.83 7.75
CA GLU A 110 25.03 -3.83 9.21
C GLU A 110 24.74 -2.44 9.81
N ARG A 111 24.47 -1.44 8.96
CA ARG A 111 23.97 -0.12 9.34
C ARG A 111 22.52 0.02 8.93
N SER A 112 21.76 0.71 9.76
CA SER A 112 20.34 0.94 9.55
C SER A 112 20.00 2.43 9.68
N ILE A 113 18.77 2.75 9.31
CA ILE A 113 18.16 4.05 9.56
C ILE A 113 18.12 4.41 11.06
N VAL A 114 18.11 3.40 11.94
CA VAL A 114 18.17 3.57 13.40
C VAL A 114 19.56 4.04 13.81
N ASP A 115 20.62 3.48 13.24
CA ASP A 115 22.00 3.88 13.56
C ASP A 115 22.29 5.31 13.12
N ASN A 116 21.71 5.72 11.98
CA ASN A 116 21.72 7.11 11.53
C ASN A 116 21.05 8.05 12.53
N ALA A 117 19.83 7.69 12.98
CA ALA A 117 19.04 8.50 13.90
C ALA A 117 19.66 8.56 15.32
N LYS A 118 20.25 7.46 15.81
CA LYS A 118 20.84 7.35 17.16
C LYS A 118 21.87 8.45 17.44
N LEU A 119 22.68 8.81 16.45
CA LEU A 119 23.71 9.84 16.62
C LEU A 119 23.12 11.18 17.08
N HIS A 120 21.93 11.52 16.59
CA HIS A 120 21.31 12.84 16.76
C HIS A 120 20.41 12.96 18.00
N VAL A 121 20.23 11.87 18.75
CA VAL A 121 19.38 11.84 19.94
C VAL A 121 19.79 12.90 20.97
N GLY A 122 18.80 13.56 21.58
CA GLY A 122 18.99 14.55 22.64
C GLY A 122 19.53 15.90 22.16
N SER A 123 19.67 16.14 20.86
CA SER A 123 20.16 17.42 20.33
C SER A 123 19.07 18.50 20.41
N ASN A 124 19.45 19.75 20.68
CA ASN A 124 18.50 20.87 20.75
C ASN A 124 18.09 21.30 19.34
N TYR A 125 19.01 21.21 18.38
CA TYR A 125 18.79 21.56 16.99
C TYR A 125 19.14 20.39 16.08
N VAL A 126 18.29 20.09 15.09
CA VAL A 126 18.52 19.09 14.04
C VAL A 126 18.26 19.74 12.69
N TYR A 127 19.28 19.81 11.84
CA TYR A 127 19.23 20.36 10.50
C TYR A 127 19.32 19.23 9.48
N ASN A 128 18.26 19.01 8.72
CA ASN A 128 18.21 17.97 7.69
C ASN A 128 18.22 18.59 6.31
N ILE A 129 18.97 17.96 5.41
CA ILE A 129 19.22 18.40 4.04
C ILE A 129 18.95 17.19 3.14
N ASP A 130 18.28 17.42 2.02
CA ASP A 130 18.04 16.43 0.95
C ASP A 130 18.78 16.91 -0.30
N LEU A 131 19.49 16.02 -1.00
CA LEU A 131 20.20 16.38 -2.22
C LEU A 131 19.30 16.22 -3.47
N LYS A 132 19.21 17.26 -4.30
CA LYS A 132 18.44 17.23 -5.55
C LYS A 132 19.08 16.27 -6.56
N ASP A 133 18.26 15.40 -7.16
CA ASP A 133 18.64 14.46 -8.23
C ASP A 133 19.91 13.63 -7.93
N PHE A 134 20.06 13.21 -6.68
CA PHE A 134 21.29 12.63 -6.12
C PHE A 134 22.00 11.62 -7.03
N PHE A 135 21.32 10.58 -7.51
CA PHE A 135 21.94 9.59 -8.41
C PHE A 135 22.31 10.21 -9.78
N GLN A 136 21.40 10.97 -10.37
CA GLN A 136 21.56 11.56 -11.71
C GLN A 136 22.57 12.72 -11.73
N SER A 137 22.97 13.25 -10.57
CA SER A 137 24.04 14.24 -10.42
C SER A 137 25.45 13.64 -10.60
N ILE A 138 25.59 12.31 -10.59
CA ILE A 138 26.88 11.62 -10.67
C ILE A 138 27.11 11.12 -12.10
N ASP A 139 28.03 11.79 -12.81
CA ASP A 139 28.41 11.43 -14.18
C ASP A 139 29.34 10.20 -14.24
N GLN A 140 29.26 9.45 -15.33
CA GLN A 140 30.09 8.26 -15.58
C GLN A 140 31.58 8.56 -15.49
N ALA A 141 32.03 9.73 -15.94
CA ALA A 141 33.43 10.14 -15.85
C ALA A 141 33.91 10.23 -14.38
N ARG A 142 33.05 10.68 -13.47
CA ARG A 142 33.33 10.73 -12.03
C ARG A 142 33.42 9.33 -11.44
N VAL A 143 32.52 8.43 -11.84
CA VAL A 143 32.58 7.01 -11.44
C VAL A 143 33.88 6.36 -11.91
N TRP A 144 34.21 6.53 -13.19
CA TRP A 144 35.44 6.03 -13.79
C TRP A 144 36.69 6.53 -13.07
N LYS A 145 36.75 7.84 -12.78
CA LYS A 145 37.90 8.42 -12.06
C LYS A 145 37.99 7.89 -10.63
N THR A 146 36.87 7.70 -9.95
CA THR A 146 36.84 7.20 -8.57
C THR A 146 37.37 5.77 -8.47
N LEU A 147 37.10 4.92 -9.47
CA LEU A 147 37.62 3.54 -9.54
C LEU A 147 39.14 3.46 -9.73
N GLN A 148 39.78 4.54 -10.19
CA GLN A 148 41.24 4.60 -10.32
C GLN A 148 41.94 4.88 -8.97
N LEU A 149 41.21 5.39 -7.99
CA LEU A 149 41.75 5.76 -6.68
C LEU A 149 41.76 4.54 -5.73
N LYS A 150 42.48 4.67 -4.60
CA LYS A 150 42.42 3.69 -3.51
C LYS A 150 40.96 3.56 -3.01
N PRO A 151 40.50 2.35 -2.66
CA PRO A 151 41.24 1.08 -2.63
C PRO A 151 41.25 0.30 -3.96
N PHE A 152 40.54 0.75 -5.00
CA PHE A 152 40.33 -0.03 -6.23
C PHE A 152 41.56 -0.08 -7.14
N ASN A 153 42.28 1.05 -7.25
CA ASN A 153 43.51 1.19 -8.04
C ASN A 153 43.38 0.64 -9.48
N LEU A 154 42.23 0.87 -10.14
CA LEU A 154 42.02 0.48 -11.55
C LEU A 154 42.60 1.56 -12.49
N ASN A 155 43.90 1.83 -12.38
CA ASN A 155 44.60 2.92 -13.06
C ASN A 155 45.69 2.38 -14.02
N GLU A 156 46.50 3.28 -14.57
CA GLU A 156 47.56 2.94 -15.54
C GLU A 156 48.79 2.30 -14.90
N THR A 157 48.97 2.49 -13.58
CA THR A 157 50.14 2.00 -12.86
C THR A 157 50.07 0.49 -12.61
N ALA A 158 51.06 -0.23 -13.12
CA ALA A 158 51.31 -1.63 -12.78
C ALA A 158 51.51 -1.78 -11.27
N THR A 159 50.72 -2.66 -10.64
CA THR A 159 50.98 -3.09 -9.26
C THR A 159 52.20 -4.03 -9.16
N GLU A 160 52.72 -4.52 -10.28
CA GLU A 160 53.93 -5.33 -10.32
C GLU A 160 55.03 -4.66 -11.14
N LYS A 161 56.25 -4.62 -10.58
CA LYS A 161 57.44 -4.31 -11.37
C LYS A 161 57.53 -5.30 -12.53
N PRO A 162 57.86 -4.86 -13.76
CA PRO A 162 58.08 -5.77 -14.88
C PRO A 162 59.08 -6.85 -14.48
N PHE A 163 58.74 -8.12 -14.74
CA PHE A 163 59.62 -9.25 -14.51
C PHE A 163 60.85 -9.13 -15.42
N SER A 164 61.99 -8.75 -14.85
CA SER A 164 63.28 -8.81 -15.52
C SER A 164 63.91 -10.18 -15.28
N MET A 165 64.18 -10.93 -16.35
CA MET A 165 64.96 -12.16 -16.29
C MET A 165 66.31 -11.92 -16.93
N GLY A 166 67.40 -12.23 -16.22
CA GLY A 166 68.75 -12.16 -16.79
C GLY A 166 68.91 -13.11 -17.97
N TRP A 167 69.80 -12.79 -18.91
CA TRP A 167 70.07 -13.65 -20.08
C TRP A 167 70.45 -15.08 -19.67
N GLY A 168 71.23 -15.24 -18.59
CA GLY A 168 71.60 -16.55 -18.04
C GLY A 168 70.39 -17.38 -17.57
N ASP A 169 69.41 -16.73 -16.93
CA ASP A 169 68.18 -17.38 -16.46
C ASP A 169 67.24 -17.72 -17.63
N PHE A 170 67.16 -16.86 -18.65
CA PHE A 170 66.42 -17.14 -19.87
C PHE A 170 67.02 -18.33 -20.62
N GLN A 171 68.35 -18.40 -20.74
CA GLN A 171 69.05 -19.54 -21.33
C GLN A 171 68.81 -20.84 -20.55
N LYS A 172 68.87 -20.78 -19.22
CA LYS A 172 68.65 -21.93 -18.33
C LYS A 172 67.20 -22.44 -18.38
N ASN A 173 66.23 -21.53 -18.28
CA ASN A 173 64.83 -21.88 -18.05
C ASN A 173 64.07 -22.13 -19.36
N TYR A 174 64.42 -21.45 -20.46
CA TYR A 174 63.65 -21.49 -21.71
C TYR A 174 64.40 -22.11 -22.89
N LEU A 175 65.69 -21.79 -23.08
CA LEU A 175 66.47 -22.38 -24.16
C LEU A 175 67.08 -23.74 -23.79
N LYS A 176 67.28 -23.99 -22.49
CA LYS A 176 67.93 -25.19 -21.91
C LYS A 176 69.26 -25.52 -22.60
N THR A 177 69.97 -24.52 -23.11
CA THR A 177 71.27 -24.69 -23.78
C THR A 177 72.13 -23.45 -23.63
N LYS A 178 73.44 -23.68 -23.47
CA LYS A 178 74.48 -22.62 -23.50
C LYS A 178 75.01 -22.37 -24.91
N LYS A 179 74.64 -23.19 -25.90
CA LYS A 179 75.09 -23.05 -27.29
C LYS A 179 74.35 -21.88 -27.98
N PRO A 180 75.00 -21.16 -28.91
CA PRO A 180 74.35 -20.11 -29.70
C PRO A 180 73.16 -20.69 -30.49
N VAL A 181 71.99 -20.05 -30.41
CA VAL A 181 70.77 -20.53 -31.10
C VAL A 181 70.46 -19.63 -32.29
N LYS A 182 70.15 -20.23 -33.44
CA LYS A 182 69.79 -19.52 -34.68
C LYS A 182 68.29 -19.23 -34.73
N PHE A 183 67.95 -17.98 -35.00
CA PHE A 183 66.58 -17.53 -35.22
C PHE A 183 66.25 -17.55 -36.71
N TYR A 184 65.04 -18.00 -37.06
CA TYR A 184 64.52 -18.11 -38.42
C TYR A 184 63.38 -17.11 -38.63
N LYS A 185 63.30 -16.46 -39.79
CA LYS A 185 62.19 -15.58 -40.17
C LYS A 185 61.31 -16.27 -41.21
N GLY A 186 60.01 -16.33 -41.00
CA GLY A 186 59.05 -16.88 -41.97
C GLY A 186 57.71 -16.16 -41.92
N LYS A 187 57.03 -15.95 -43.06
CA LYS A 187 55.73 -15.23 -43.26
C LYS A 187 55.37 -14.23 -42.12
N GLY A 188 56.27 -13.29 -41.85
CA GLY A 188 56.10 -12.28 -40.81
C GLY A 188 56.06 -12.83 -39.38
N ARG A 189 56.95 -13.74 -39.00
CA ARG A 189 57.19 -14.18 -37.62
C ARG A 189 58.66 -14.61 -37.50
N VAL A 190 59.21 -14.50 -36.29
CA VAL A 190 60.54 -15.03 -35.94
C VAL A 190 60.36 -16.27 -35.08
N PHE A 191 61.16 -17.30 -35.34
CA PHE A 191 61.10 -18.59 -34.67
C PHE A 191 62.49 -19.05 -34.23
N VAL A 192 62.57 -19.78 -33.12
CA VAL A 192 63.79 -20.47 -32.70
C VAL A 192 63.48 -21.94 -32.44
N LYS A 193 64.31 -22.85 -32.97
CA LYS A 193 64.21 -24.29 -32.64
C LYS A 193 64.83 -24.52 -31.26
N THR A 194 64.03 -25.02 -30.33
CA THR A 194 64.52 -25.42 -29.00
C THR A 194 64.93 -26.91 -29.04
N PRO A 195 65.79 -27.38 -28.11
CA PRO A 195 66.12 -28.80 -27.98
C PRO A 195 64.90 -29.71 -27.72
N LEU A 196 63.75 -29.14 -27.37
CA LEU A 196 62.49 -29.84 -27.09
C LEU A 196 61.59 -29.99 -28.34
N GLY A 197 62.07 -29.63 -29.52
CA GLY A 197 61.36 -29.82 -30.80
C GLY A 197 60.21 -28.84 -31.07
N ARG A 198 59.87 -27.95 -30.14
CA ARG A 198 58.78 -26.96 -30.30
C ARG A 198 59.32 -25.56 -30.64
N PRO A 199 58.83 -24.90 -31.71
CA PRO A 199 59.18 -23.52 -32.04
C PRO A 199 58.55 -22.50 -31.07
N ILE A 200 59.27 -21.44 -30.73
CA ILE A 200 58.73 -20.27 -30.03
C ILE A 200 58.33 -19.20 -31.08
N HIS A 201 57.15 -18.59 -30.97
CA HIS A 201 56.55 -17.68 -31.98
C HIS A 201 56.52 -16.20 -31.53
N MET A 202 56.63 -15.23 -32.46
CA MET A 202 56.53 -13.77 -32.20
C MET A 202 55.62 -13.01 -33.21
N SER A 203 55.08 -11.82 -32.84
CA SER A 203 54.03 -11.02 -33.54
C SER A 203 54.55 -9.87 -34.45
N ASN A 204 53.71 -9.35 -35.38
CA ASN A 204 54.03 -8.36 -36.43
C ASN A 204 53.58 -6.89 -36.23
N ASN A 205 52.68 -6.58 -35.29
CA ASN A 205 52.06 -5.24 -35.22
C ASN A 205 52.70 -4.38 -34.11
N PHE A 206 53.82 -3.72 -34.42
CA PHE A 206 54.64 -2.93 -33.49
C PHE A 206 54.25 -1.44 -33.45
N ASN A 207 54.19 -0.85 -32.25
CA ASN A 207 54.10 0.60 -32.04
C ASN A 207 55.29 1.09 -31.20
N ALA A 208 56.12 1.96 -31.79
CA ALA A 208 57.39 2.43 -31.24
C ALA A 208 57.29 3.16 -29.89
N GLU A 209 56.13 3.71 -29.53
CA GLU A 209 55.92 4.43 -28.26
C GLU A 209 55.37 3.52 -27.14
N LYS A 210 54.78 2.37 -27.47
CA LYS A 210 54.03 1.52 -26.52
C LYS A 210 54.71 0.20 -26.16
N ASP A 211 55.63 -0.28 -27.01
CA ASP A 211 56.26 -1.59 -26.88
C ASP A 211 57.73 -1.44 -26.43
N ALA A 212 58.01 -1.30 -25.13
CA ALA A 212 59.38 -1.07 -24.63
C ALA A 212 60.07 -2.34 -24.10
N TYR A 213 61.12 -2.82 -24.80
CA TYR A 213 62.35 -3.42 -24.24
C TYR A 213 63.51 -3.31 -25.24
N VAL A 214 64.73 -3.02 -24.74
CA VAL A 214 65.98 -2.89 -25.52
C VAL A 214 66.92 -4.05 -25.16
N LEU A 215 67.33 -4.85 -26.16
CA LEU A 215 68.54 -5.65 -26.11
C LEU A 215 69.62 -4.96 -26.97
N GLN A 216 70.69 -4.50 -26.33
CA GLN A 216 71.89 -4.07 -27.04
C GLN A 216 72.73 -5.32 -27.34
N ALA A 217 72.86 -5.68 -28.62
CA ALA A 217 73.73 -6.77 -29.02
C ALA A 217 75.18 -6.48 -28.58
N GLY A 218 75.76 -7.37 -27.76
CA GLY A 218 77.18 -7.36 -27.47
C GLY A 218 78.01 -7.48 -28.75
N SER A 219 79.18 -6.86 -28.76
CA SER A 219 80.10 -6.69 -29.89
C SER A 219 80.53 -7.96 -30.64
N SER A 220 80.18 -9.15 -30.15
CA SER A 220 80.60 -10.46 -30.65
C SER A 220 79.62 -11.15 -31.62
N LEU A 221 78.41 -10.63 -31.82
CA LEU A 221 77.40 -11.28 -32.68
C LEU A 221 77.51 -10.83 -34.15
N ARG A 222 77.50 -11.81 -35.07
CA ARG A 222 77.57 -11.61 -36.53
C ARG A 222 76.54 -12.47 -37.26
N THR A 223 76.04 -11.97 -38.40
CA THR A 223 75.19 -12.75 -39.31
C THR A 223 75.98 -13.90 -39.97
N GLN A 224 75.29 -14.87 -40.60
CA GLN A 224 75.93 -15.92 -41.40
C GLN A 224 76.80 -15.39 -42.56
N LYS A 225 76.58 -14.14 -42.99
CA LYS A 225 77.42 -13.43 -43.98
C LYS A 225 78.49 -12.53 -43.34
N GLY A 226 78.80 -12.71 -42.06
CA GLY A 226 79.89 -12.01 -41.36
C GLY A 226 79.63 -10.56 -40.94
N LYS A 227 78.50 -9.95 -41.34
CA LYS A 227 78.14 -8.58 -40.90
C LYS A 227 77.95 -8.51 -39.39
N SER A 228 78.61 -7.55 -38.76
CA SER A 228 78.47 -7.22 -37.35
C SER A 228 77.04 -6.78 -37.06
N LEU A 229 76.48 -7.32 -35.97
CA LEU A 229 75.17 -6.94 -35.45
C LEU A 229 75.28 -5.89 -34.33
N LYS A 230 76.45 -5.27 -34.17
CA LYS A 230 76.66 -4.11 -33.29
C LYS A 230 75.67 -3.02 -33.70
N ASN A 231 74.86 -2.56 -32.75
CA ASN A 231 73.75 -1.60 -32.93
C ASN A 231 72.48 -2.12 -33.63
N THR A 232 72.25 -3.44 -33.69
CA THR A 232 70.97 -4.00 -34.21
C THR A 232 70.01 -4.34 -33.05
N LEU A 233 68.77 -3.81 -33.08
CA LEU A 233 67.77 -3.89 -31.99
C LEU A 233 66.98 -5.21 -32.03
N TRP A 234 66.73 -5.85 -30.87
CA TRP A 234 65.94 -7.08 -30.75
C TRP A 234 64.92 -7.04 -29.59
N LEU A 235 63.77 -7.70 -29.80
CA LEU A 235 62.61 -7.77 -28.90
C LEU A 235 62.61 -9.03 -28.02
N VAL A 236 62.32 -8.88 -26.72
CA VAL A 236 61.82 -9.95 -25.84
C VAL A 236 60.69 -9.40 -24.96
N ASN A 237 59.55 -10.10 -24.98
CA ASN A 237 58.31 -9.92 -24.21
C ASN A 237 57.60 -8.56 -24.28
N LYS A 238 56.30 -8.60 -24.63
CA LYS A 238 55.37 -7.50 -24.40
C LYS A 238 55.37 -7.19 -22.89
N ILE A 239 55.63 -5.95 -22.46
CA ILE A 239 55.18 -5.53 -21.12
C ILE A 239 53.67 -5.81 -21.15
N PRO A 240 53.11 -6.65 -20.24
CA PRO A 240 51.67 -6.79 -20.17
C PRO A 240 51.09 -5.38 -20.12
N ASP A 241 50.04 -5.08 -20.88
CA ASP A 241 49.32 -3.84 -20.63
C ASP A 241 48.78 -3.93 -19.21
N THR A 242 49.53 -3.37 -18.27
CA THR A 242 49.24 -3.34 -16.84
C THR A 242 48.17 -2.30 -16.52
N SER A 243 47.69 -1.60 -17.55
CA SER A 243 46.60 -0.65 -17.41
C SER A 243 45.31 -1.39 -17.08
N ARG A 244 44.81 -1.11 -15.89
CA ARG A 244 43.51 -1.61 -15.42
C ARG A 244 42.38 -0.65 -15.82
N LEU A 245 42.69 0.38 -16.63
CA LEU A 245 41.71 1.35 -17.13
C LEU A 245 40.61 0.70 -17.97
N GLY A 246 40.92 -0.35 -18.72
CA GLY A 246 39.92 -1.11 -19.48
C GLY A 246 38.83 -1.71 -18.56
N ILE A 247 39.23 -2.20 -17.40
CA ILE A 247 38.32 -2.72 -16.37
C ILE A 247 37.52 -1.56 -15.74
N ALA A 248 38.17 -0.46 -15.38
CA ALA A 248 37.49 0.72 -14.86
C ALA A 248 36.40 1.23 -15.83
N ASN A 249 36.72 1.27 -17.12
CA ASN A 249 35.78 1.64 -18.19
C ASN A 249 34.59 0.68 -18.26
N ILE A 250 34.84 -0.63 -18.23
CA ILE A 250 33.77 -1.64 -18.23
C ILE A 250 32.86 -1.46 -17.01
N ILE A 251 33.41 -1.34 -15.81
CA ILE A 251 32.65 -1.16 -14.58
C ILE A 251 31.83 0.14 -14.62
N ALA A 252 32.44 1.26 -15.02
CA ALA A 252 31.75 2.54 -15.12
C ALA A 252 30.59 2.48 -16.13
N SER A 253 30.81 1.87 -17.31
CA SER A 253 29.79 1.68 -18.33
C SER A 253 28.67 0.73 -17.87
N LEU A 254 28.99 -0.30 -17.09
CA LEU A 254 27.97 -1.18 -16.50
C LEU A 254 27.13 -0.46 -15.45
N CYS A 255 27.67 0.53 -14.74
CA CYS A 255 26.95 1.25 -13.69
C CYS A 255 26.11 2.42 -14.20
N CYS A 256 26.46 3.00 -15.35
CA CYS A 256 25.83 4.22 -15.86
C CYS A 256 25.02 3.97 -17.13
N THR A 257 24.08 4.88 -17.39
CA THR A 257 23.28 4.91 -18.62
C THR A 257 23.00 6.35 -19.04
N GLU A 258 22.78 6.55 -20.33
CA GLU A 258 22.39 7.86 -20.87
C GLU A 258 20.99 8.23 -20.38
N MET A 259 20.85 9.45 -19.86
CA MET A 259 19.61 10.02 -19.36
C MET A 259 19.58 11.53 -19.63
N GLU A 260 18.38 12.10 -19.77
CA GLU A 260 18.20 13.56 -19.77
C GLU A 260 18.32 14.08 -18.33
N VAL A 261 19.23 15.03 -18.11
CA VAL A 261 19.54 15.60 -16.80
C VAL A 261 19.76 17.11 -16.87
N GLU A 262 19.51 17.82 -15.78
CA GLU A 262 19.77 19.26 -15.68
C GLU A 262 21.25 19.56 -15.36
N ARG A 263 21.90 20.37 -16.19
CA ARG A 263 23.26 20.88 -15.99
C ARG A 263 23.30 22.39 -16.19
N LYS A 264 24.32 23.03 -15.62
CA LYS A 264 24.61 24.44 -15.94
C LYS A 264 25.41 24.49 -17.23
N ASN A 265 25.01 25.34 -18.16
CA ASN A 265 25.85 25.70 -19.31
C ASN A 265 27.00 26.63 -18.87
N GLU A 266 27.84 27.03 -19.82
CA GLU A 266 28.98 27.94 -19.57
C GLU A 266 28.53 29.32 -19.05
N ALA A 267 27.32 29.77 -19.41
CA ALA A 267 26.69 30.99 -18.90
C ALA A 267 26.09 30.83 -17.49
N GLY A 268 26.12 29.62 -16.90
CA GLY A 268 25.59 29.34 -15.57
C GLY A 268 24.08 29.06 -15.51
N GLU A 269 23.42 28.98 -16.66
CA GLU A 269 21.98 28.74 -16.82
C GLU A 269 21.65 27.25 -16.85
N TRP A 270 20.44 26.88 -16.41
CA TRP A 270 19.99 25.50 -16.38
C TRP A 270 19.51 25.01 -17.75
N GLU A 271 20.15 23.96 -18.26
CA GLU A 271 19.73 23.27 -19.49
C GLU A 271 19.55 21.76 -19.27
N LYS A 272 18.68 21.16 -20.08
CA LYS A 272 18.49 19.72 -20.14
C LYS A 272 19.43 19.12 -21.18
N VAL A 273 20.31 18.24 -20.73
CA VAL A 273 21.31 17.59 -21.58
C VAL A 273 21.30 16.08 -21.39
N LYS A 274 21.66 15.34 -22.44
CA LYS A 274 21.87 13.90 -22.34
C LYS A 274 23.27 13.61 -21.80
N ARG A 275 23.35 12.92 -20.67
CA ARG A 275 24.61 12.49 -20.04
C ARG A 275 24.51 11.05 -19.58
N ASN A 276 25.65 10.35 -19.57
CA ASN A 276 25.76 9.06 -18.90
C ASN A 276 25.92 9.27 -17.40
N VAL A 277 24.92 8.87 -16.61
CA VAL A 277 24.84 9.10 -15.17
C VAL A 277 24.42 7.82 -14.45
N LEU A 278 24.47 7.82 -13.11
CA LEU A 278 23.92 6.71 -12.32
C LEU A 278 22.37 6.71 -12.39
N PRO A 279 21.75 5.60 -12.82
CA PRO A 279 20.30 5.50 -12.86
C PRO A 279 19.73 5.14 -11.47
N GLN A 280 18.57 5.72 -11.17
CA GLN A 280 17.78 5.33 -10.01
C GLN A 280 17.10 3.98 -10.28
N GLY A 281 17.59 2.90 -9.68
CA GLY A 281 17.07 1.54 -9.85
C GLY A 281 18.11 0.48 -10.17
N ALA A 282 19.34 0.88 -10.55
CA ALA A 282 20.43 -0.07 -10.72
C ALA A 282 20.97 -0.58 -9.37
N PRO A 283 21.26 -1.89 -9.23
CA PRO A 283 21.85 -2.48 -8.03
C PRO A 283 23.21 -1.88 -7.62
N THR A 284 23.99 -1.35 -8.56
CA THR A 284 25.31 -0.75 -8.27
C THR A 284 25.22 0.70 -7.82
N SER A 285 24.18 1.45 -8.19
CA SER A 285 24.08 2.88 -7.85
C SER A 285 24.25 3.15 -6.35
N PRO A 286 23.62 2.40 -5.42
CA PRO A 286 23.78 2.60 -3.98
C PRO A 286 25.21 2.51 -3.45
N VAL A 287 26.01 1.56 -3.95
CA VAL A 287 27.41 1.42 -3.53
C VAL A 287 28.28 2.50 -4.17
N ILE A 288 28.07 2.80 -5.46
CA ILE A 288 28.84 3.83 -6.17
C ILE A 288 28.63 5.20 -5.54
N THR A 289 27.41 5.55 -5.10
CA THR A 289 27.19 6.85 -4.46
C THR A 289 27.98 7.00 -3.15
N ASN A 290 28.09 5.95 -2.34
CA ASN A 290 28.93 5.98 -1.15
C ASN A 290 30.42 6.12 -1.49
N ILE A 291 30.90 5.43 -2.52
CA ILE A 291 32.30 5.57 -2.97
C ILE A 291 32.56 7.02 -3.42
N VAL A 292 31.67 7.59 -4.22
CA VAL A 292 31.79 8.97 -4.72
C VAL A 292 31.69 10.01 -3.60
N CYS A 293 30.85 9.76 -2.61
CA CYS A 293 30.65 10.67 -1.47
C CYS A 293 31.73 10.56 -0.39
N GLN A 294 32.73 9.66 -0.52
CA GLN A 294 33.76 9.49 0.51
C GLN A 294 34.47 10.80 0.84
N LYS A 295 34.90 11.56 -0.19
CA LYS A 295 35.54 12.88 -0.01
C LYS A 295 34.58 13.89 0.62
N LEU A 296 33.31 13.89 0.19
CA LEU A 296 32.26 14.74 0.76
C LEU A 296 32.12 14.47 2.27
N ASP A 297 32.05 13.20 2.67
CA ASP A 297 31.86 12.82 4.07
C ASP A 297 33.04 13.22 4.95
N TYR A 298 34.28 13.13 4.47
CA TYR A 298 35.45 13.65 5.18
C TYR A 298 35.38 15.17 5.39
N LEU A 299 35.04 15.92 4.35
CA LEU A 299 34.93 17.39 4.41
C LEU A 299 33.81 17.82 5.36
N LEU A 300 32.61 17.24 5.22
CA LEU A 300 31.47 17.56 6.07
C LEU A 300 31.70 17.13 7.53
N THR A 301 32.40 16.02 7.76
CA THR A 301 32.82 15.63 9.11
C THR A 301 33.80 16.64 9.70
N GLY A 302 34.76 17.13 8.91
CA GLY A 302 35.71 18.17 9.33
C GLY A 302 35.01 19.46 9.75
N VAL A 303 34.08 19.95 8.92
CA VAL A 303 33.28 21.14 9.23
C VAL A 303 32.38 20.91 10.44
N ALA A 304 31.71 19.75 10.53
CA ALA A 304 30.91 19.42 11.71
C ALA A 304 31.73 19.48 12.99
N LYS A 305 32.95 18.90 13.00
CA LYS A 305 33.86 18.98 14.15
C LYS A 305 34.22 20.42 14.52
N ARG A 306 34.56 21.25 13.53
CA ARG A 306 34.89 22.67 13.74
C ARG A 306 33.79 23.44 14.46
N PHE A 307 32.52 23.18 14.11
CA PHE A 307 31.35 23.83 14.73
C PHE A 307 30.74 23.04 15.90
N ARG A 308 31.39 21.96 16.36
CA ARG A 308 30.92 21.05 17.43
C ARG A 308 29.53 20.45 17.15
N LEU A 309 29.33 20.01 15.92
CA LEU A 309 28.11 19.38 15.42
C LEU A 309 28.32 17.87 15.27
N LYS A 310 27.21 17.13 15.31
CA LYS A 310 27.15 15.73 14.90
C LYS A 310 26.71 15.67 13.44
N TYR A 311 27.33 14.82 12.63
CA TYR A 311 27.05 14.65 11.21
C TYR A 311 26.78 13.18 10.88
N SER A 312 25.74 12.93 10.09
CA SER A 312 25.50 11.64 9.44
C SER A 312 24.88 11.81 8.06
N ARG A 313 25.06 10.79 7.21
CA ARG A 313 24.48 10.73 5.86
C ARG A 313 23.82 9.37 5.61
N TYR A 314 22.54 9.41 5.24
CA TYR A 314 21.77 8.25 4.81
C TYR A 314 21.38 8.43 3.34
N ALA A 315 22.17 7.87 2.42
CA ALA A 315 22.02 8.13 0.99
C ALA A 315 22.12 9.62 0.66
N ASP A 316 21.04 10.22 0.15
CA ASP A 316 20.87 11.64 -0.16
C ASP A 316 20.45 12.51 1.04
N ASP A 317 19.94 11.89 2.11
CA ASP A 317 19.57 12.59 3.35
C ASP A 317 20.83 12.86 4.20
N ILE A 318 21.17 14.13 4.38
CA ILE A 318 22.23 14.59 5.28
C ILE A 318 21.60 15.16 6.54
N SER A 319 22.19 14.86 7.71
CA SER A 319 21.72 15.38 9.00
C SER A 319 22.87 15.94 9.82
N PHE A 320 22.68 17.18 10.29
CA PHE A 320 23.51 17.81 11.32
C PHE A 320 22.69 17.99 12.59
N SER A 321 23.31 17.85 13.76
CA SER A 321 22.67 18.23 15.01
C SER A 321 23.62 18.80 16.05
N SER A 322 23.09 19.60 16.97
CA SER A 322 23.88 20.34 17.96
C SER A 322 23.05 20.77 19.17
N LYS A 323 23.74 21.23 20.22
CA LYS A 323 23.13 21.78 21.44
C LYS A 323 22.89 23.30 21.33
N HIS A 324 23.67 23.99 20.50
CA HIS A 324 23.62 25.42 20.23
C HIS A 324 23.18 25.70 18.78
N ASN A 325 22.66 26.90 18.50
CA ASN A 325 22.15 27.23 17.17
C ASN A 325 23.26 27.81 16.26
N VAL A 326 23.69 27.03 15.27
CA VAL A 326 24.64 27.47 14.21
C VAL A 326 23.99 27.57 12.83
N TYR A 327 22.69 27.28 12.70
CA TYR A 327 22.01 27.07 11.42
C TYR A 327 21.27 28.31 10.90
N LYS A 328 21.64 29.50 11.40
CA LYS A 328 21.05 30.75 10.92
C LYS A 328 21.46 30.97 9.45
N PRO A 329 20.55 31.43 8.57
CA PRO A 329 20.93 31.84 7.23
C PRO A 329 22.11 32.83 7.26
N GLY A 330 23.10 32.63 6.38
CA GLY A 330 24.31 33.44 6.33
C GLY A 330 25.34 33.16 7.44
N SER A 331 25.12 32.17 8.31
CA SER A 331 26.15 31.76 9.27
C SER A 331 27.35 31.13 8.57
N GLU A 332 28.52 31.20 9.22
CA GLU A 332 29.75 30.62 8.70
C GLU A 332 29.61 29.11 8.37
N PHE A 333 28.88 28.37 9.22
CA PHE A 333 28.59 26.95 8.97
C PHE A 333 27.77 26.74 7.69
N ILE A 334 26.71 27.54 7.47
CA ILE A 334 25.85 27.40 6.29
C ILE A 334 26.63 27.76 5.02
N ILE A 335 27.43 28.84 5.03
CA ILE A 335 28.27 29.24 3.90
C ILE A 335 29.22 28.10 3.51
N GLU A 336 29.93 27.54 4.49
CA GLU A 336 30.91 26.48 4.26
C GLU A 336 30.25 25.17 3.79
N LEU A 337 29.10 24.82 4.35
CA LEU A 337 28.31 23.67 3.93
C LEU A 337 27.89 23.77 2.45
N HIS A 338 27.36 24.93 2.04
CA HIS A 338 26.96 25.15 0.64
C HIS A 338 28.18 25.11 -0.30
N ARG A 339 29.31 25.71 0.11
CA ARG A 339 30.57 25.66 -0.65
C ARG A 339 31.03 24.22 -0.89
N ILE A 340 31.11 23.41 0.17
CA ILE A 340 31.54 22.00 0.07
C ILE A 340 30.61 21.19 -0.82
N LEU A 341 29.29 21.32 -0.66
CA LEU A 341 28.34 20.58 -1.48
C LEU A 341 28.46 20.97 -2.97
N ALA A 342 28.57 22.27 -3.26
CA ALA A 342 28.74 22.77 -4.62
C ALA A 342 30.06 22.28 -5.26
N GLU A 343 31.19 22.34 -4.54
CA GLU A 343 32.48 21.83 -4.99
C GLU A 343 32.48 20.31 -5.22
N GLN A 344 31.67 19.58 -4.45
CA GLN A 344 31.47 18.15 -4.67
C GLN A 344 30.39 17.85 -5.73
N GLY A 345 29.89 18.87 -6.45
CA GLY A 345 28.93 18.74 -7.55
C GLY A 345 27.51 18.38 -7.12
N PHE A 346 27.15 18.59 -5.86
CA PHE A 346 25.81 18.32 -5.33
C PHE A 346 25.03 19.60 -5.09
N ARG A 347 23.70 19.49 -5.12
CA ARG A 347 22.79 20.61 -4.88
C ARG A 347 21.80 20.27 -3.78
N ILE A 348 21.52 21.25 -2.95
CA ILE A 348 20.52 21.15 -1.89
C ILE A 348 19.12 21.28 -2.49
N ASN A 349 18.20 20.47 -1.99
CA ASN A 349 16.78 20.65 -2.20
C ASN A 349 16.21 21.54 -1.09
N GLU A 350 16.09 22.84 -1.38
CA GLU A 350 15.64 23.84 -0.41
C GLU A 350 14.25 23.51 0.16
N THR A 351 13.33 23.00 -0.67
CA THR A 351 11.94 22.68 -0.26
C THR A 351 11.85 21.56 0.78
N LYS A 352 12.88 20.72 0.88
CA LYS A 352 12.95 19.59 1.83
C LYS A 352 13.97 19.81 2.95
N THR A 353 14.72 20.89 2.88
CA THR A 353 15.68 21.26 3.91
C THR A 353 14.93 21.85 5.09
N ARG A 354 15.25 21.40 6.31
CA ARG A 354 14.49 21.77 7.51
C ARG A 354 15.40 21.90 8.73
N LEU A 355 15.15 22.96 9.51
CA LEU A 355 15.69 23.14 10.85
C LEU A 355 14.63 22.82 11.89
N GLN A 356 14.90 21.82 12.73
CA GLN A 356 14.04 21.40 13.83
C GLN A 356 14.66 21.85 15.15
N LYS A 357 13.90 22.58 15.96
CA LYS A 357 14.36 23.18 17.22
C LYS A 357 13.84 22.42 18.43
N ASP A 358 14.37 22.77 19.60
CA ASP A 358 13.97 22.17 20.86
C ASP A 358 12.54 22.57 21.26
N GLY A 359 11.90 21.78 22.13
CA GLY A 359 10.48 21.92 22.47
C GLY A 359 9.53 21.39 21.40
N HIS A 360 10.02 21.11 20.18
CA HIS A 360 9.25 20.49 19.11
C HIS A 360 9.73 19.06 18.81
N ARG A 361 8.92 18.34 18.04
CA ARG A 361 9.26 17.02 17.51
C ARG A 361 10.47 17.14 16.58
N LYS A 362 11.50 16.32 16.82
CA LYS A 362 12.72 16.25 16.00
C LYS A 362 12.82 14.89 15.32
N GLU A 363 13.04 14.89 14.02
CA GLU A 363 13.05 13.69 13.17
C GLU A 363 14.29 13.60 12.27
N VAL A 364 14.97 12.45 12.30
CA VAL A 364 16.04 12.08 11.37
C VAL A 364 15.57 10.87 10.59
N THR A 365 15.58 10.96 9.25
CA THR A 365 15.17 9.86 8.35
C THR A 365 13.78 9.26 8.71
N GLY A 366 12.86 10.09 9.22
CA GLY A 366 11.51 9.67 9.63
C GLY A 366 11.39 8.99 11.00
N LEU A 367 12.47 8.92 11.77
CA LEU A 367 12.48 8.46 13.17
C LEU A 367 12.60 9.64 14.12
N LEU A 368 11.87 9.59 15.23
CA LEU A 368 11.94 10.58 16.31
C LEU A 368 13.28 10.48 17.02
N VAL A 369 13.91 11.61 17.32
CA VAL A 369 15.23 11.68 17.98
C VAL A 369 15.25 12.64 19.18
N ASN A 370 14.10 12.95 19.77
CA ASN A 370 14.02 13.82 20.96
C ASN A 370 14.85 13.25 22.13
N ASP A 371 14.37 12.19 22.78
CA ASP A 371 15.07 11.58 23.94
C ASP A 371 15.68 10.22 23.63
N LYS A 372 15.06 9.49 22.70
CA LYS A 372 15.54 8.21 22.18
C LYS A 372 15.01 8.00 20.78
N VAL A 373 15.64 7.11 20.02
CA VAL A 373 15.14 6.73 18.71
C VAL A 373 13.77 6.06 18.86
N ASN A 374 12.77 6.57 18.16
CA ASN A 374 11.40 6.05 18.28
C ASN A 374 10.61 6.24 16.97
N VAL A 375 9.56 5.45 16.80
CA VAL A 375 8.59 5.63 15.72
C VAL A 375 7.56 6.70 16.09
N GLN A 376 6.93 7.32 15.09
CA GLN A 376 5.80 8.23 15.32
C GLN A 376 4.61 7.49 15.95
N LYS A 377 3.83 8.17 16.80
CA LYS A 377 2.63 7.61 17.45
C LYS A 377 1.63 7.02 16.44
N ARG A 378 1.46 7.65 15.26
CA ARG A 378 0.59 7.17 14.17
C ARG A 378 0.95 5.75 13.72
N TYR A 379 2.25 5.41 13.68
CA TYR A 379 2.73 4.09 13.27
C TYR A 379 2.21 2.98 14.21
N ILE A 380 2.32 3.21 15.53
CA ILE A 380 1.85 2.27 16.56
C ILE A 380 0.31 2.19 16.56
N LYS A 381 -0.38 3.32 16.44
CA LYS A 381 -1.85 3.34 16.36
C LYS A 381 -2.36 2.50 15.18
N GLN A 382 -1.73 2.64 14.01
CA GLN A 382 -2.09 1.88 12.82
C GLN A 382 -1.86 0.37 13.00
N LEU A 383 -0.71 -0.05 13.54
CA LEU A 383 -0.45 -1.45 13.88
C LEU A 383 -1.49 -2.02 14.86
N ARG A 384 -1.80 -1.29 15.94
CA ARG A 384 -2.80 -1.70 16.93
C ARG A 384 -4.19 -1.86 16.31
N MET A 385 -4.56 -0.94 15.43
CA MET A 385 -5.85 -0.94 14.75
C MET A 385 -5.96 -2.10 13.77
N TRP A 386 -4.95 -2.38 12.94
CA TRP A 386 -5.00 -3.53 12.02
C TRP A 386 -5.04 -4.88 12.76
N LEU A 387 -4.25 -5.03 13.83
CA LEU A 387 -4.33 -6.22 14.69
C LEU A 387 -5.71 -6.35 15.36
N TYR A 388 -6.26 -5.23 15.84
CA TYR A 388 -7.61 -5.22 16.42
C TYR A 388 -8.68 -5.63 15.40
N TYR A 389 -8.61 -5.13 14.16
CA TYR A 389 -9.57 -5.52 13.12
C TYR A 389 -9.47 -7.00 12.80
N TRP A 390 -8.26 -7.55 12.72
CA TRP A 390 -8.07 -8.98 12.50
C TRP A 390 -8.64 -9.81 13.66
N GLU A 391 -8.33 -9.45 14.91
CA GLU A 391 -8.86 -10.12 16.10
C GLU A 391 -10.39 -10.08 16.19
N ARG A 392 -10.99 -8.96 15.82
CA ARG A 392 -12.43 -8.73 16.01
C ARG A 392 -13.27 -9.28 14.86
N TYR A 393 -12.77 -9.21 13.63
CA TYR A 393 -13.58 -9.44 12.43
C TYR A 393 -13.05 -10.57 11.54
N GLY A 394 -11.91 -11.18 11.85
CA GLY A 394 -11.26 -12.17 10.99
C GLY A 394 -10.36 -11.52 9.92
N TYR A 395 -9.55 -12.36 9.26
CA TYR A 395 -8.49 -11.89 8.36
C TYR A 395 -9.04 -11.22 7.11
N GLU A 396 -10.11 -11.79 6.55
CA GLU A 396 -10.72 -11.38 5.29
C GLU A 396 -11.25 -9.95 5.40
N LYS A 397 -12.05 -9.70 6.44
CA LYS A 397 -12.63 -8.38 6.75
C LYS A 397 -11.56 -7.35 7.10
N ALA A 398 -10.59 -7.71 7.93
CA ALA A 398 -9.48 -6.83 8.29
C ALA A 398 -8.62 -6.46 7.07
N SER A 399 -8.41 -7.41 6.15
CA SER A 399 -7.64 -7.19 4.92
C SER A 399 -8.31 -6.20 3.97
N ILE A 400 -9.65 -6.17 3.91
CA ILE A 400 -10.40 -5.17 3.14
C ILE A 400 -10.15 -3.76 3.71
N PHE A 401 -10.35 -3.56 5.02
CA PHE A 401 -10.06 -2.28 5.68
C PHE A 401 -8.60 -1.85 5.53
N PHE A 402 -7.69 -2.81 5.65
CA PHE A 402 -6.26 -2.59 5.43
C PHE A 402 -6.01 -2.10 4.01
N LEU A 403 -6.53 -2.77 2.98
CA LEU A 403 -6.28 -2.42 1.59
C LEU A 403 -6.73 -0.99 1.30
N GLN A 404 -7.93 -0.59 1.73
CA GLN A 404 -8.46 0.76 1.51
C GLN A 404 -7.58 1.85 2.10
N GLN A 405 -7.15 1.69 3.35
CA GLN A 405 -6.28 2.67 4.00
C GLN A 405 -4.85 2.63 3.45
N TYR A 406 -4.35 1.43 3.14
CA TYR A 406 -2.97 1.23 2.71
C TYR A 406 -2.75 1.74 1.29
N THR A 407 -3.69 1.56 0.36
CA THR A 407 -3.61 2.13 -1.00
C THR A 407 -3.74 3.65 -0.99
N ALA A 408 -4.56 4.23 -0.09
CA ALA A 408 -4.63 5.69 0.07
C ALA A 408 -3.30 6.28 0.60
N ASP A 409 -2.65 5.62 1.57
CA ASP A 409 -1.38 6.06 2.16
C ASP A 409 -0.13 5.72 1.29
N LYS A 410 -0.25 4.76 0.36
CA LYS A 410 0.84 4.28 -0.49
C LYS A 410 0.47 4.43 -1.95
N THR A 411 1.02 5.48 -2.53
CA THR A 411 1.07 5.75 -3.96
C THR A 411 1.45 4.49 -4.76
N THR A 412 0.51 4.05 -5.59
CA THR A 412 0.45 2.78 -6.32
C THR A 412 1.66 2.58 -7.25
N GLY A 413 2.13 1.33 -7.32
CA GLY A 413 3.27 0.93 -8.16
C GLY A 413 3.80 -0.49 -7.90
N LEU A 414 3.31 -1.19 -6.87
CA LEU A 414 3.62 -2.61 -6.66
C LEU A 414 2.69 -3.48 -7.52
N LYS A 415 3.27 -4.42 -8.28
CA LYS A 415 2.51 -5.48 -8.96
C LYS A 415 1.91 -6.40 -7.90
N GLY A 416 0.58 -6.35 -7.72
CA GLY A 416 -0.18 -7.21 -6.81
C GLY A 416 -0.80 -6.48 -5.62
N LYS A 417 -1.92 -7.02 -5.10
CA LYS A 417 -2.57 -6.52 -3.87
C LYS A 417 -1.68 -6.88 -2.68
N PRO A 418 -1.24 -5.91 -1.85
CA PRO A 418 -0.40 -6.21 -0.69
C PRO A 418 -1.19 -7.04 0.33
N GLU A 419 -0.61 -8.15 0.80
CA GLU A 419 -1.20 -8.95 1.86
C GLU A 419 -1.01 -8.27 3.24
N MET A 420 -2.12 -8.07 3.97
CA MET A 420 -2.11 -7.43 5.29
C MET A 420 -1.14 -8.14 6.25
N LYS A 421 -1.12 -9.48 6.25
CA LYS A 421 -0.24 -10.29 7.11
C LYS A 421 1.24 -9.92 6.92
N ASN A 422 1.70 -9.86 5.67
CA ASN A 422 3.10 -9.57 5.35
C ASN A 422 3.46 -8.12 5.72
N VAL A 423 2.52 -7.19 5.54
CA VAL A 423 2.73 -5.79 5.93
C VAL A 423 2.78 -5.62 7.43
N ILE A 424 1.89 -6.25 8.20
CA ILE A 424 1.94 -6.22 9.67
C ILE A 424 3.25 -6.83 10.16
N SER A 425 3.65 -8.00 9.63
CA SER A 425 4.91 -8.66 9.98
C SER A 425 6.11 -7.73 9.75
N GLY A 426 6.26 -7.18 8.54
CA GLY A 426 7.38 -6.28 8.24
C GLY A 426 7.34 -4.99 9.07
N LYS A 427 6.15 -4.52 9.46
CA LYS A 427 6.04 -3.38 10.37
C LYS A 427 6.44 -3.70 11.80
N LEU A 428 6.18 -4.92 12.28
CA LEU A 428 6.63 -5.40 13.57
C LEU A 428 8.15 -5.59 13.58
N ASP A 429 8.74 -6.14 12.51
CA ASP A 429 10.19 -6.25 12.36
C ASP A 429 10.88 -4.89 12.39
N PHE A 430 10.29 -3.89 11.72
CA PHE A 430 10.79 -2.51 11.80
C PHE A 430 10.64 -1.93 13.21
N LEU A 431 9.54 -2.23 13.91
CA LEU A 431 9.36 -1.79 15.30
C LEU A 431 10.38 -2.45 16.24
N LYS A 432 10.68 -3.75 16.05
CA LYS A 432 11.74 -4.50 16.72
C LYS A 432 13.09 -3.83 16.52
N MET A 433 13.43 -3.50 15.28
CA MET A 433 14.69 -2.82 14.95
C MET A 433 14.81 -1.45 15.63
N VAL A 434 13.72 -0.68 15.72
CA VAL A 434 13.73 0.68 16.32
C VAL A 434 13.72 0.65 17.84
N LYS A 435 12.89 -0.20 18.45
CA LYS A 435 12.66 -0.21 19.90
C LYS A 435 13.48 -1.25 20.66
N GLY A 436 14.04 -2.23 19.98
CA GLY A 436 14.67 -3.41 20.55
C GLY A 436 13.71 -4.60 20.65
N GLU A 437 14.28 -5.81 20.60
CA GLU A 437 13.56 -7.08 20.77
C GLU A 437 12.94 -7.22 22.16
N ASP A 438 13.62 -6.69 23.19
CA ASP A 438 13.13 -6.72 24.56
C ASP A 438 12.06 -5.69 24.90
N ASN A 439 11.63 -4.88 23.94
CA ASN A 439 10.65 -3.84 24.21
C ASN A 439 9.26 -4.43 24.49
N GLU A 440 8.72 -4.14 25.67
CA GLU A 440 7.37 -4.55 26.11
C GLU A 440 6.24 -4.28 25.11
N LEU A 441 6.23 -3.12 24.45
CA LEU A 441 5.21 -2.82 23.46
C LEU A 441 5.36 -3.69 22.21
N TYR A 442 6.60 -3.91 21.75
CA TYR A 442 6.86 -4.79 20.62
C TYR A 442 6.44 -6.22 20.96
N LYS A 443 6.92 -6.78 22.08
CA LYS A 443 6.56 -8.13 22.57
C LYS A 443 5.04 -8.31 22.60
N LYS A 444 4.28 -7.36 23.17
CA LYS A 444 2.81 -7.41 23.21
C LYS A 444 2.14 -7.41 21.83
N LEU A 445 2.65 -6.63 20.87
CA LEU A 445 2.07 -6.59 19.52
C LEU A 445 2.47 -7.80 18.68
N GLN A 446 3.70 -8.29 18.85
CA GLN A 446 4.21 -9.50 18.21
C GLN A 446 3.40 -10.72 18.67
N LEU A 447 3.19 -10.87 19.97
CA LEU A 447 2.43 -11.99 20.54
C LEU A 447 0.97 -12.01 20.02
N ARG A 448 0.33 -10.84 19.91
CA ARG A 448 -1.00 -10.72 19.25
C ARG A 448 -0.96 -11.21 17.79
N PHE A 449 0.06 -10.83 17.04
CA PHE A 449 0.22 -11.25 15.65
C PHE A 449 0.51 -12.75 15.51
N ASP A 450 1.32 -13.33 16.39
CA ASP A 450 1.66 -14.75 16.37
C ASP A 450 0.42 -15.61 16.68
N CYS A 451 -0.42 -15.19 17.63
CA CYS A 451 -1.71 -15.83 17.89
C CYS A 451 -2.63 -15.83 16.67
N LEU A 452 -2.70 -14.72 15.92
CA LEU A 452 -3.53 -14.59 14.72
C LEU A 452 -3.02 -15.41 13.53
N THR A 453 -1.72 -15.71 13.50
CA THR A 453 -1.08 -16.42 12.38
C THR A 453 -0.84 -17.90 12.65
N GLY A 454 -1.22 -18.39 13.84
CA GLY A 454 -1.03 -19.78 14.25
C GLY A 454 0.43 -20.18 14.50
N LYS A 455 1.32 -19.20 14.74
CA LYS A 455 2.76 -19.42 14.97
C LYS A 455 3.12 -19.67 16.44
N SER A 456 2.17 -19.52 17.36
CA SER A 456 2.40 -19.87 18.77
C SER A 456 2.32 -21.38 18.94
N ASP A 457 3.44 -22.02 19.26
CA ASP A 457 3.43 -23.32 19.90
C ASP A 457 2.63 -23.22 21.21
N LYS A 458 1.80 -24.24 21.50
CA LYS A 458 1.12 -24.41 22.79
C LYS A 458 2.13 -24.84 23.87
N SER A 459 3.17 -24.06 24.12
CA SER A 459 4.14 -24.32 25.19
C SER A 459 4.18 -23.17 26.21
N ASN A 460 3.47 -23.41 27.31
CA ASN A 460 3.75 -23.02 28.71
C ASN A 460 4.04 -21.56 29.14
N GLU A 461 3.81 -20.54 28.33
CA GLU A 461 3.57 -19.19 28.87
C GLU A 461 2.12 -18.76 28.62
N GLU A 462 1.28 -18.86 29.66
CA GLU A 462 -0.04 -18.25 29.61
C GLU A 462 0.12 -16.74 29.35
N PRO A 463 -0.56 -16.19 28.33
CA PRO A 463 -0.57 -14.75 28.12
C PRO A 463 -1.11 -14.07 29.38
N PRO A 464 -0.67 -12.83 29.71
CA PRO A 464 -1.17 -12.11 30.88
C PRO A 464 -2.70 -12.15 30.91
N ARG A 465 -3.24 -12.93 31.84
CA ARG A 465 -4.66 -13.19 32.05
C ARG A 465 -5.36 -11.88 32.42
N SER A 466 -5.78 -11.08 31.43
CA SER A 466 -6.74 -9.98 31.64
C SER A 466 -7.42 -9.44 30.38
N LYS A 467 -7.32 -10.08 29.20
CA LYS A 467 -8.11 -9.63 28.04
C LYS A 467 -8.42 -10.63 26.91
N LEU A 468 -8.14 -11.92 27.11
CA LEU A 468 -8.40 -12.97 26.10
C LEU A 468 -9.59 -13.88 26.42
N ARG A 469 -10.31 -13.64 27.51
CA ARG A 469 -11.60 -14.30 27.85
C ARG A 469 -12.84 -13.60 27.21
N ARG A 470 -12.72 -13.01 26.02
CA ARG A 470 -13.87 -12.41 25.29
C ARG A 470 -14.42 -13.23 24.12
N LEU A 471 -13.76 -14.32 23.72
CA LEU A 471 -14.23 -15.18 22.60
C LEU A 471 -14.61 -16.61 23.00
N GLY A 472 -14.01 -17.17 24.06
CA GLY A 472 -14.36 -18.51 24.56
C GLY A 472 -15.57 -18.53 25.52
N ILE A 473 -15.66 -17.55 26.43
CA ILE A 473 -16.72 -17.50 27.44
C ILE A 473 -18.06 -17.05 26.87
N PHE A 474 -18.06 -16.14 25.90
CA PHE A 474 -19.27 -15.67 25.24
C PHE A 474 -19.95 -16.79 24.42
N ARG A 475 -19.18 -17.78 23.96
CA ARG A 475 -19.68 -18.96 23.26
C ARG A 475 -20.16 -20.06 24.22
N LEU A 476 -19.65 -20.09 25.46
CA LEU A 476 -20.09 -21.03 26.50
C LEU A 476 -21.31 -20.54 27.30
N LEU A 477 -21.52 -19.22 27.41
CA LEU A 477 -22.58 -18.62 28.22
C LEU A 477 -23.90 -18.34 27.46
N MET A 478 -23.89 -18.32 26.13
CA MET A 478 -25.08 -18.00 25.31
C MET A 478 -25.96 -19.23 25.01
N GLY A 479 -26.04 -20.16 25.96
CA GLY A 479 -27.00 -21.27 25.95
C GLY A 479 -28.38 -20.93 26.52
N SER A 480 -28.65 -19.67 26.91
CA SER A 480 -29.94 -19.24 27.45
C SER A 480 -30.29 -17.80 27.07
N SER A 481 -31.58 -17.55 26.84
CA SER A 481 -32.15 -16.35 26.23
C SER A 481 -32.30 -15.12 27.14
N THR A 482 -31.73 -15.10 28.36
CA THR A 482 -31.76 -13.91 29.24
C THR A 482 -30.47 -13.72 30.04
N PRO A 483 -30.04 -12.47 30.33
CA PRO A 483 -28.89 -12.20 31.20
C PRO A 483 -29.22 -12.52 32.67
N PRO A 484 -28.31 -13.10 33.46
CA PRO A 484 -28.57 -13.42 34.86
C PRO A 484 -28.64 -12.16 35.76
N THR A 485 -29.51 -12.18 36.77
CA THR A 485 -29.66 -11.13 37.78
C THR A 485 -28.47 -11.04 38.73
N LYS A 486 -28.32 -9.88 39.40
CA LYS A 486 -27.21 -9.55 40.31
C LYS A 486 -27.07 -10.58 41.45
N GLU A 487 -28.19 -11.14 41.94
CA GLU A 487 -28.19 -12.19 42.96
C GLU A 487 -27.61 -13.53 42.45
N LYS A 488 -27.89 -13.94 41.20
CA LYS A 488 -27.38 -15.20 40.59
C LYS A 488 -25.87 -15.18 40.27
N ILE A 489 -25.28 -13.98 40.17
CA ILE A 489 -23.85 -13.78 39.92
C ILE A 489 -23.06 -13.94 41.24
N ILE A 490 -23.63 -13.51 42.36
CA ILE A 490 -23.05 -13.65 43.71
C ILE A 490 -23.07 -15.11 44.17
N GLU A 491 -24.16 -15.83 43.91
CA GLU A 491 -24.32 -17.26 44.25
C GLU A 491 -23.33 -18.18 43.52
N ARG A 492 -22.74 -17.73 42.39
CA ARG A 492 -21.80 -18.50 41.57
C ARG A 492 -20.31 -18.19 41.83
N GLY A 493 -20.01 -17.41 42.87
CA GLY A 493 -18.63 -17.27 43.38
C GLY A 493 -17.67 -16.46 42.50
N LEU A 494 -18.14 -15.41 41.84
CA LEU A 494 -17.24 -14.47 41.15
C LEU A 494 -16.52 -13.55 42.15
N PRO A 495 -15.19 -13.33 42.01
CA PRO A 495 -14.44 -12.50 42.94
C PRO A 495 -14.92 -11.04 42.93
N PRO A 496 -14.90 -10.33 44.08
CA PRO A 496 -15.48 -8.98 44.23
C PRO A 496 -14.97 -7.94 43.23
N SER A 497 -13.73 -8.06 42.77
CA SER A 497 -13.11 -7.17 41.78
C SER A 497 -13.70 -7.32 40.37
N GLU A 498 -14.16 -8.52 39.99
CA GLU A 498 -14.79 -8.77 38.69
C GLU A 498 -16.27 -8.35 38.69
N THR A 499 -16.96 -8.52 39.82
CA THR A 499 -18.32 -8.02 40.04
C THR A 499 -18.35 -6.49 40.02
N ALA A 500 -17.37 -5.83 40.62
CA ALA A 500 -17.22 -4.37 40.57
C ALA A 500 -16.99 -3.86 39.14
N LEU A 501 -16.13 -4.52 38.36
CA LEU A 501 -15.85 -4.12 36.97
C LEU A 501 -17.05 -4.32 36.04
N TYR A 502 -17.84 -5.37 36.26
CA TYR A 502 -19.09 -5.62 35.53
C TYR A 502 -20.14 -4.55 35.84
N LEU A 503 -20.30 -4.19 37.12
CA LEU A 503 -21.21 -3.11 37.54
C LEU A 503 -20.74 -1.74 37.02
N GLU A 504 -19.43 -1.48 36.99
CA GLU A 504 -18.85 -0.25 36.45
C GLU A 504 -19.01 -0.14 34.92
N GLU A 505 -18.84 -1.24 34.16
CA GLU A 505 -19.11 -1.27 32.71
C GLU A 505 -20.63 -1.15 32.42
N HIS A 506 -21.49 -1.73 33.26
CA HIS A 506 -22.96 -1.63 33.14
C HIS A 506 -23.47 -0.22 33.46
N GLU A 507 -22.92 0.46 34.47
CA GLU A 507 -23.19 1.87 34.77
C GLU A 507 -22.66 2.81 33.67
N ARG A 508 -21.49 2.51 33.08
CA ARG A 508 -20.94 3.28 31.94
C ARG A 508 -21.71 3.12 30.64
N MET A 509 -22.27 1.93 30.37
CA MET A 509 -23.15 1.72 29.21
C MET A 509 -24.50 2.43 29.37
N ASN A 510 -24.95 2.65 30.61
CA ASN A 510 -26.23 3.29 30.91
C ASN A 510 -26.12 4.80 31.20
N ASN A 511 -24.94 5.42 31.08
CA ASN A 511 -24.74 6.85 31.32
C ASN A 511 -24.38 7.59 30.01
N PRO A 512 -25.34 8.26 29.33
CA PRO A 512 -25.17 8.80 27.97
C PRO A 512 -24.19 9.98 27.83
N ASN A 513 -23.70 10.54 28.94
CA ASN A 513 -23.09 11.88 28.97
C ASN A 513 -21.56 11.93 29.09
N GLN A 514 -20.83 10.84 28.89
CA GLN A 514 -19.36 10.92 28.72
C GLN A 514 -18.93 10.75 27.25
N GLY A 515 -18.54 11.88 26.66
CA GLY A 515 -18.29 12.08 25.24
C GLY A 515 -17.21 11.19 24.61
N ASN A 516 -17.58 10.66 23.44
CA ASN A 516 -16.77 9.92 22.48
C ASN A 516 -15.45 10.62 22.08
N ARG A 517 -14.31 9.97 22.34
CA ARG A 517 -13.10 10.08 21.50
C ARG A 517 -12.66 8.70 20.99
N TYR A 518 -13.57 8.04 20.30
CA TYR A 518 -13.24 7.00 19.33
C TYR A 518 -13.87 7.41 18.01
N GLU A 519 -13.04 7.56 16.97
CA GLU A 519 -13.49 7.80 15.60
C GLU A 519 -14.49 6.69 15.24
N LYS A 520 -15.76 7.06 15.03
CA LYS A 520 -16.80 6.15 14.53
C LYS A 520 -16.28 5.50 13.24
N LEU A 521 -16.34 4.16 13.17
CA LEU A 521 -15.95 3.37 12.00
C LEU A 521 -16.66 3.89 10.73
N PRO A 522 -16.03 3.79 9.54
CA PRO A 522 -16.67 4.20 8.29
C PRO A 522 -17.89 3.31 8.00
N VAL A 523 -19.02 3.96 7.70
CA VAL A 523 -20.27 3.30 7.28
C VAL A 523 -20.23 3.11 5.77
N TRP A 524 -20.55 1.93 5.28
CA TRP A 524 -20.48 1.59 3.85
C TRP A 524 -21.85 1.79 3.19
N HIS A 525 -21.84 2.15 1.92
CA HIS A 525 -23.05 2.34 1.11
C HIS A 525 -23.08 1.37 -0.08
N GLU A 526 -23.89 0.32 0.04
CA GLU A 526 -24.00 -0.80 -0.90
C GLU A 526 -25.48 -1.15 -1.18
N PRO A 527 -26.23 -0.27 -1.86
CA PRO A 527 -27.67 -0.46 -2.07
C PRO A 527 -28.01 -1.71 -2.90
N LYS A 528 -27.12 -2.13 -3.80
CA LYS A 528 -27.30 -3.36 -4.59
C LYS A 528 -27.28 -4.63 -3.74
N SER A 529 -26.48 -4.66 -2.67
CA SER A 529 -26.43 -5.81 -1.77
C SER A 529 -27.70 -5.94 -0.94
N LEU A 530 -28.33 -4.81 -0.55
CA LEU A 530 -29.64 -4.82 0.08
C LEU A 530 -30.69 -5.42 -0.87
N VAL A 531 -30.74 -4.94 -2.11
CA VAL A 531 -31.70 -5.44 -3.13
C VAL A 531 -31.50 -6.93 -3.38
N ALA A 532 -30.25 -7.39 -3.52
CA ALA A 532 -29.95 -8.81 -3.71
C ALA A 532 -30.50 -9.69 -2.57
N LEU A 533 -30.36 -9.23 -1.32
CA LEU A 533 -30.93 -9.93 -0.17
C LEU A 533 -32.47 -9.95 -0.22
N LEU A 534 -33.09 -8.79 -0.40
CA LEU A 534 -34.56 -8.69 -0.35
C LEU A 534 -35.22 -9.45 -1.51
N LYS A 535 -34.53 -9.54 -2.65
CA LYS A 535 -34.97 -10.35 -3.80
C LYS A 535 -35.02 -11.84 -3.50
N GLU A 536 -34.20 -12.36 -2.58
CA GLU A 536 -34.29 -13.76 -2.13
C GLU A 536 -35.65 -14.06 -1.48
N LEU A 537 -36.31 -13.07 -0.86
CA LEU A 537 -37.67 -13.23 -0.31
C LEU A 537 -38.74 -13.34 -1.40
N SER A 538 -38.39 -13.26 -2.69
CA SER A 538 -39.31 -13.41 -3.82
C SER A 538 -38.78 -14.30 -4.96
N SER A 539 -37.51 -14.73 -4.91
CA SER A 539 -36.85 -15.51 -5.97
C SER A 539 -37.32 -16.97 -6.00
N ASN A 540 -37.63 -17.51 -7.19
CA ASN A 540 -38.14 -18.88 -7.35
C ASN A 540 -37.18 -19.96 -6.82
N ASP A 541 -35.87 -19.71 -6.83
CA ASP A 541 -34.85 -20.67 -6.39
C ASP A 541 -34.51 -20.54 -4.90
N SER A 542 -35.27 -19.72 -4.15
CA SER A 542 -34.99 -19.40 -2.75
C SER A 542 -36.05 -19.96 -1.81
N VAL A 543 -35.64 -20.68 -0.77
CA VAL A 543 -36.57 -21.16 0.27
C VAL A 543 -37.24 -19.97 0.99
N LEU A 544 -36.52 -18.86 1.12
CA LEU A 544 -37.04 -17.63 1.70
C LEU A 544 -38.24 -17.05 0.94
N LYS A 545 -38.43 -17.36 -0.35
CA LYS A 545 -39.61 -16.90 -1.11
C LYS A 545 -40.93 -17.34 -0.48
N TYR A 546 -40.98 -18.57 0.03
CA TYR A 546 -42.17 -19.13 0.66
C TYR A 546 -42.53 -18.46 1.99
N THR A 547 -41.68 -17.58 2.52
CA THR A 547 -42.03 -16.74 3.68
C THR A 547 -42.91 -15.55 3.33
N THR A 548 -43.02 -15.23 2.03
CA THR A 548 -43.87 -14.14 1.54
C THR A 548 -44.86 -14.61 0.47
N HIS A 549 -44.59 -15.69 -0.26
CA HIS A 549 -45.46 -16.22 -1.29
C HIS A 549 -46.13 -17.53 -0.86
N SER A 550 -47.25 -17.85 -1.50
CA SER A 550 -48.03 -19.03 -1.15
C SER A 550 -47.27 -20.33 -1.37
N TRP A 551 -47.46 -21.21 -0.40
CA TRP A 551 -47.10 -22.61 -0.45
C TRP A 551 -48.03 -23.29 -1.47
N GLY A 552 -47.48 -24.02 -2.43
CA GLY A 552 -48.27 -24.92 -3.26
C GLY A 552 -49.11 -24.29 -4.37
N ASN A 553 -48.47 -23.85 -5.44
CA ASN A 553 -48.96 -24.26 -6.76
C ASN A 553 -48.45 -25.69 -7.00
N GLU A 554 -49.20 -26.52 -7.74
CA GLU A 554 -49.07 -27.99 -7.91
C GLU A 554 -47.65 -28.59 -8.16
N ARG A 555 -46.61 -27.76 -8.33
CA ARG A 555 -45.20 -28.16 -8.47
C ARG A 555 -44.43 -28.34 -7.16
N ASP A 556 -44.93 -27.82 -6.03
CA ASP A 556 -44.14 -27.67 -4.79
C ASP A 556 -44.66 -28.53 -3.61
N LEU A 557 -45.62 -29.43 -3.85
CA LEU A 557 -46.15 -30.35 -2.83
C LEU A 557 -45.06 -31.37 -2.42
N GLY A 558 -44.59 -31.28 -1.16
CA GLY A 558 -43.68 -32.26 -0.56
C GLY A 558 -42.22 -31.82 -0.40
N ILE A 559 -41.90 -30.53 -0.53
CA ILE A 559 -40.52 -30.03 -0.34
C ILE A 559 -40.05 -30.10 1.13
N PHE A 560 -40.95 -29.84 2.08
CA PHE A 560 -40.67 -29.89 3.52
C PHE A 560 -41.71 -30.76 4.22
N LYS A 561 -41.30 -31.51 5.23
CA LYS A 561 -42.15 -32.38 6.04
C LYS A 561 -43.17 -31.62 6.87
N ASP A 562 -42.74 -30.49 7.46
CA ASP A 562 -43.55 -29.65 8.32
C ASP A 562 -43.03 -28.20 8.36
N LEU A 563 -43.79 -27.33 9.02
CA LEU A 563 -43.46 -25.90 9.16
C LEU A 563 -42.14 -25.67 9.91
N SER A 564 -41.76 -26.56 10.83
CA SER A 564 -40.53 -26.43 11.62
C SER A 564 -39.30 -26.74 10.77
N GLU A 565 -39.36 -27.75 9.91
CA GLU A 565 -38.30 -28.05 8.95
C GLU A 565 -38.09 -26.90 7.97
N PHE A 566 -39.18 -26.38 7.40
CA PHE A 566 -39.15 -25.20 6.52
C PHE A 566 -38.42 -24.02 7.17
N LEU A 567 -38.81 -23.66 8.40
CA LEU A 567 -38.18 -22.57 9.14
C LEU A 567 -36.71 -22.84 9.45
N GLY A 568 -36.33 -24.10 9.69
CA GLY A 568 -34.93 -24.51 9.86
C GLY A 568 -34.09 -24.21 8.63
N VAL A 569 -34.55 -24.64 7.45
CA VAL A 569 -33.87 -24.42 6.16
C VAL A 569 -33.84 -22.93 5.80
N ALA A 570 -34.96 -22.23 5.98
CA ALA A 570 -35.05 -20.79 5.77
C ALA A 570 -34.07 -20.01 6.68
N ASN A 571 -33.94 -20.40 7.95
CA ASN A 571 -33.00 -19.80 8.90
C ASN A 571 -31.54 -20.05 8.50
N GLU A 572 -31.21 -21.25 8.01
CA GLU A 572 -29.86 -21.53 7.51
C GLU A 572 -29.52 -20.65 6.31
N GLN A 573 -30.43 -20.54 5.33
CA GLN A 573 -30.27 -19.68 4.16
C GLN A 573 -30.15 -18.20 4.58
N TYR A 574 -31.03 -17.73 5.46
CA TYR A 574 -30.99 -16.38 6.01
C TYR A 574 -29.68 -16.08 6.74
N ARG A 575 -29.18 -17.02 7.56
CA ARG A 575 -27.90 -16.90 8.26
C ARG A 575 -26.72 -16.86 7.29
N LYS A 576 -26.73 -17.66 6.21
CA LYS A 576 -25.69 -17.58 5.17
C LYS A 576 -25.69 -16.19 4.55
N LEU A 577 -26.84 -15.65 4.18
CA LEU A 577 -26.96 -14.30 3.60
C LEU A 577 -26.54 -13.18 4.59
N THR A 578 -26.95 -13.29 5.85
CA THR A 578 -26.64 -12.28 6.89
C THR A 578 -25.24 -12.42 7.48
N SER A 579 -24.58 -13.59 7.38
CA SER A 579 -23.18 -13.79 7.81
C SER A 579 -22.19 -12.89 7.05
N TYR A 580 -22.58 -12.49 5.83
CA TYR A 580 -21.89 -11.51 5.00
C TYR A 580 -22.43 -10.08 5.16
N SER A 581 -23.57 -9.87 5.84
CA SER A 581 -24.29 -8.60 5.88
C SER A 581 -23.87 -7.72 7.05
N PHE A 582 -22.87 -6.87 6.80
CA PHE A 582 -22.79 -5.55 7.42
C PHE A 582 -23.61 -4.49 6.65
N TYR A 583 -24.37 -4.93 5.64
CA TYR A 583 -25.04 -4.08 4.64
C TYR A 583 -26.52 -3.86 4.93
N LEU A 584 -27.11 -4.70 5.79
CA LEU A 584 -28.45 -4.48 6.32
C LEU A 584 -28.40 -3.39 7.39
N ASN A 585 -29.36 -2.47 7.32
CA ASN A 585 -29.69 -1.68 8.50
C ASN A 585 -30.01 -2.65 9.65
N ASN A 586 -29.39 -2.47 10.81
CA ASN A 586 -29.60 -3.34 11.98
C ASN A 586 -31.08 -3.47 12.32
N THR A 587 -31.85 -2.41 12.11
CA THR A 587 -33.30 -2.37 12.31
C THR A 587 -34.03 -3.25 11.30
N LEU A 588 -33.66 -3.22 10.02
CA LEU A 588 -34.25 -4.10 8.99
C LEU A 588 -33.94 -5.57 9.29
N ASN A 589 -32.69 -5.88 9.63
CA ASN A 589 -32.31 -7.23 10.00
C ASN A 589 -33.09 -7.72 11.23
N ALA A 590 -33.29 -6.85 12.24
CA ALA A 590 -34.12 -7.17 13.40
C ALA A 590 -35.59 -7.36 13.02
N LYS A 591 -36.14 -6.53 12.10
CA LYS A 591 -37.50 -6.63 11.57
C LYS A 591 -37.72 -7.98 10.88
N ILE A 592 -36.84 -8.36 9.95
CA ILE A 592 -36.91 -9.63 9.22
C ILE A 592 -36.74 -10.81 10.19
N TRP A 593 -35.77 -10.74 11.11
CA TRP A 593 -35.56 -11.79 12.10
C TRP A 593 -36.77 -11.97 13.01
N ALA A 594 -37.38 -10.88 13.47
CA ALA A 594 -38.55 -10.92 14.33
C ALA A 594 -39.78 -11.50 13.63
N PHE A 595 -39.99 -11.13 12.35
CA PHE A 595 -41.06 -11.68 11.54
C PHE A 595 -40.86 -13.19 11.25
N LEU A 596 -39.64 -13.62 10.93
CA LEU A 596 -39.37 -14.99 10.47
C LEU A 596 -39.07 -15.98 11.59
N PHE A 597 -38.19 -15.60 12.54
CA PHE A 597 -37.47 -16.55 13.39
C PHE A 597 -37.58 -16.29 14.90
N ASN A 598 -38.20 -15.19 15.32
CA ASN A 598 -38.38 -14.91 16.75
C ASN A 598 -39.60 -15.65 17.31
N LYS A 599 -39.35 -16.63 18.19
CA LYS A 599 -40.41 -17.36 18.92
C LYS A 599 -41.11 -16.52 19.98
N GLU A 600 -40.49 -15.44 20.43
CA GLU A 600 -41.03 -14.51 21.44
C GLU A 600 -41.50 -13.19 20.80
N VAL A 601 -41.91 -13.22 19.53
CA VAL A 601 -42.38 -12.04 18.80
C VAL A 601 -43.55 -11.33 19.50
N SER A 602 -44.32 -12.06 20.32
CA SER A 602 -45.40 -11.50 21.14
C SER A 602 -44.95 -10.55 22.24
N LYS A 603 -43.66 -10.55 22.63
CA LYS A 603 -43.13 -9.63 23.65
C LYS A 603 -42.70 -8.29 23.05
N ASP A 604 -41.89 -8.36 22.00
CA ASP A 604 -41.21 -7.16 21.45
C ASP A 604 -41.91 -6.62 20.20
N GLY A 605 -42.60 -7.47 19.45
CA GLY A 605 -43.18 -7.15 18.15
C GLY A 605 -42.16 -6.69 17.10
N TRP A 606 -42.65 -6.41 15.89
CA TRP A 606 -41.85 -5.86 14.80
C TRP A 606 -42.64 -4.84 13.98
N GLY A 607 -41.93 -4.10 13.12
CA GLY A 607 -42.51 -3.05 12.29
C GLY A 607 -42.34 -1.66 12.91
N HIS A 608 -43.45 -0.95 13.14
CA HIS A 608 -43.46 0.47 13.49
C HIS A 608 -42.87 0.76 14.89
N GLY A 609 -42.32 1.97 15.10
CA GLY A 609 -41.72 2.36 16.39
C GLY A 609 -42.74 2.48 17.54
N ASP A 610 -43.91 3.05 17.26
CA ASP A 610 -45.06 3.11 18.18
C ASP A 610 -45.57 1.68 18.55
N PRO A 611 -45.56 1.29 19.83
CA PRO A 611 -46.05 0.00 20.29
C PRO A 611 -47.48 -0.31 19.86
N LYS A 612 -48.35 0.70 19.72
CA LYS A 612 -49.75 0.51 19.29
C LYS A 612 -49.89 0.10 17.81
N LYS A 613 -48.81 0.26 17.03
CA LYS A 613 -48.75 -0.04 15.59
C LYS A 613 -47.80 -1.19 15.28
N ARG A 614 -47.17 -1.81 16.29
CA ARG A 614 -46.30 -2.97 16.14
C ARG A 614 -47.10 -4.23 15.88
N ILE A 615 -46.49 -5.16 15.16
CA ILE A 615 -47.03 -6.48 14.90
C ILE A 615 -46.39 -7.47 15.86
N TYR A 616 -47.22 -8.19 16.62
CA TYR A 616 -46.79 -9.12 17.68
C TYR A 616 -46.92 -10.59 17.26
N PHE A 617 -46.89 -10.85 15.95
CA PHE A 617 -47.06 -12.19 15.36
C PHE A 617 -46.11 -12.41 14.17
N GLY A 618 -45.70 -13.65 13.91
CA GLY A 618 -44.75 -13.99 12.85
C GLY A 618 -44.73 -15.50 12.54
N TRP A 619 -43.85 -15.92 11.63
CA TRP A 619 -43.76 -17.31 11.18
C TRP A 619 -43.37 -18.30 12.28
N SER A 620 -42.55 -17.85 13.23
CA SER A 620 -42.11 -18.66 14.38
C SER A 620 -43.01 -18.54 15.61
N SER A 621 -44.19 -17.91 15.49
CA SER A 621 -45.16 -17.81 16.59
C SER A 621 -45.58 -19.21 17.07
N PRO A 622 -45.53 -19.50 18.38
CA PRO A 622 -45.91 -20.81 18.93
C PRO A 622 -47.32 -21.25 18.54
N GLU A 623 -48.28 -20.32 18.50
CA GLU A 623 -49.68 -20.58 18.18
C GLU A 623 -49.85 -21.06 16.73
N LEU A 624 -49.08 -20.49 15.79
CA LEU A 624 -49.09 -20.91 14.38
C LEU A 624 -48.46 -22.29 14.23
N LEU A 625 -47.31 -22.53 14.87
CA LEU A 625 -46.60 -23.81 14.83
C LEU A 625 -47.47 -24.93 15.40
N GLU A 626 -48.14 -24.69 16.53
CA GLU A 626 -49.04 -25.66 17.15
C GLU A 626 -50.25 -25.98 16.25
N ALA A 627 -50.86 -24.96 15.63
CA ALA A 627 -52.00 -25.14 14.74
C ALA A 627 -51.65 -25.95 13.48
N CYS A 628 -50.53 -25.64 12.82
CA CYS A 628 -50.05 -26.38 11.66
C CYS A 628 -49.62 -27.82 12.02
N ASN A 629 -49.06 -28.05 13.22
CA ASN A 629 -48.72 -29.39 13.67
C ASN A 629 -49.97 -30.25 13.96
N LYS A 630 -51.03 -29.66 14.50
CA LYS A 630 -52.30 -30.36 14.77
C LYS A 630 -53.10 -30.66 13.51
N ASN A 631 -53.02 -29.79 12.50
CA ASN A 631 -53.72 -29.95 11.23
C ASN A 631 -52.74 -29.76 10.06
N PRO A 632 -52.14 -30.85 9.54
CA PRO A 632 -51.19 -30.78 8.42
C PRO A 632 -51.77 -30.19 7.12
N SER A 633 -53.10 -30.17 6.97
CA SER A 633 -53.78 -29.59 5.81
C SER A 633 -54.04 -28.08 5.95
N LEU A 634 -53.78 -27.49 7.13
CA LEU A 634 -53.92 -26.05 7.36
C LEU A 634 -52.77 -25.30 6.69
N HIS A 635 -53.10 -24.53 5.66
CA HIS A 635 -52.14 -23.62 5.06
C HIS A 635 -51.84 -22.45 6.01
N PRO A 636 -50.56 -22.13 6.32
CA PRO A 636 -50.21 -21.10 7.30
C PRO A 636 -50.89 -19.73 7.05
N GLU A 637 -51.06 -19.33 5.79
CA GLU A 637 -51.71 -18.06 5.41
C GLU A 637 -53.18 -17.97 5.88
N ASP A 638 -53.88 -19.09 5.95
CA ASP A 638 -55.30 -19.14 6.32
C ASP A 638 -55.52 -19.18 7.84
N PHE A 639 -54.44 -19.25 8.62
CA PHE A 639 -54.51 -19.20 10.07
C PHE A 639 -55.17 -17.90 10.53
N ILE A 640 -56.23 -18.04 11.33
CA ILE A 640 -56.93 -16.91 11.96
C ILE A 640 -56.15 -16.50 13.21
N LEU A 641 -55.80 -15.23 13.29
CA LEU A 641 -55.03 -14.69 14.40
C LEU A 641 -55.88 -14.66 15.68
N PRO A 642 -55.31 -15.07 16.83
CA PRO A 642 -55.91 -14.81 18.14
C PRO A 642 -56.29 -13.33 18.31
N GLU A 643 -57.40 -13.05 19.01
CA GLU A 643 -57.94 -11.69 19.15
C GLU A 643 -56.91 -10.68 19.68
N GLN A 644 -56.05 -11.09 20.61
CA GLN A 644 -55.00 -10.23 21.17
C GLN A 644 -53.94 -9.76 20.15
N TYR A 645 -53.83 -10.42 19.00
CA TYR A 645 -52.89 -10.07 17.93
C TYR A 645 -53.56 -9.40 16.72
N GLN A 646 -54.88 -9.20 16.76
CA GLN A 646 -55.61 -8.51 15.69
C GLN A 646 -55.46 -6.99 15.85
N ILE A 647 -54.97 -6.33 14.80
CA ILE A 647 -54.68 -4.89 14.82
C ILE A 647 -55.43 -4.22 13.66
N GLN A 648 -55.91 -2.99 13.88
CA GLN A 648 -56.46 -2.18 12.80
C GLN A 648 -55.35 -1.40 12.07
N ARG A 649 -55.31 -1.51 10.74
CA ARG A 649 -54.39 -0.74 9.90
C ARG A 649 -55.12 -0.29 8.63
N GLY A 650 -55.12 1.02 8.36
CA GLY A 650 -55.79 1.59 7.18
C GLY A 650 -57.30 1.32 7.12
N GLY A 651 -57.98 1.30 8.27
CA GLY A 651 -59.42 1.02 8.36
C GLY A 651 -59.81 -0.46 8.20
N LYS A 652 -58.85 -1.39 8.11
CA LYS A 652 -59.07 -2.83 8.03
C LYS A 652 -58.49 -3.55 9.26
N THR A 653 -59.19 -4.56 9.78
CA THR A 653 -58.69 -5.44 10.85
C THR A 653 -57.87 -6.57 10.25
N LEU A 654 -56.62 -6.73 10.69
CA LEU A 654 -55.76 -7.83 10.28
C LEU A 654 -56.18 -9.10 11.01
N GLN A 655 -57.04 -9.92 10.38
CA GLN A 655 -57.63 -11.13 10.98
C GLN A 655 -56.90 -12.45 10.65
N LYS A 656 -56.26 -12.56 9.49
CA LYS A 656 -55.53 -13.77 9.04
C LYS A 656 -54.02 -13.53 9.02
N PHE A 657 -53.23 -14.60 9.13
CA PHE A 657 -51.77 -14.52 9.00
C PHE A 657 -51.34 -13.99 7.62
N LYS A 658 -52.09 -14.28 6.56
CA LYS A 658 -51.92 -13.67 5.23
C LYS A 658 -51.80 -12.14 5.29
N HIS A 659 -52.64 -11.49 6.09
CA HIS A 659 -52.60 -10.03 6.21
C HIS A 659 -51.30 -9.54 6.85
N ILE A 660 -50.70 -10.31 7.77
CA ILE A 660 -49.40 -10.01 8.38
C ILE A 660 -48.28 -10.16 7.35
N ILE A 661 -48.33 -11.20 6.52
CA ILE A 661 -47.40 -11.41 5.41
C ILE A 661 -47.48 -10.23 4.42
N ASP A 662 -48.68 -9.81 4.03
CA ASP A 662 -48.86 -8.68 3.10
C ASP A 662 -48.33 -7.37 3.69
N VAL A 663 -48.53 -7.16 4.99
CA VAL A 663 -47.91 -6.02 5.70
C VAL A 663 -46.39 -6.10 5.65
N PHE A 664 -45.79 -7.29 5.88
CA PHE A 664 -44.34 -7.45 5.80
C PHE A 664 -43.80 -7.13 4.39
N LYS A 665 -44.47 -7.61 3.33
CA LYS A 665 -44.08 -7.30 1.94
C LYS A 665 -44.01 -5.79 1.71
N ASN A 666 -45.04 -5.06 2.14
CA ASN A 666 -45.11 -3.61 2.01
C ASN A 666 -44.05 -2.86 2.85
N GLU A 667 -43.38 -3.51 3.79
CA GLU A 667 -42.29 -2.91 4.58
C GLU A 667 -40.91 -3.09 3.92
N ILE A 668 -40.77 -4.06 3.00
CA ILE A 668 -39.51 -4.42 2.34
C ILE A 668 -39.49 -4.17 0.82
N GLU A 669 -40.62 -3.73 0.27
CA GLU A 669 -40.82 -3.55 -1.17
C GLU A 669 -41.82 -2.43 -1.40
N ILE A 670 -41.49 -1.50 -2.31
CA ILE A 670 -42.48 -0.60 -2.91
C ILE A 670 -43.14 -1.39 -4.04
N ARG A 671 -44.46 -1.57 -3.99
CA ARG A 671 -45.25 -2.38 -4.94
C ARG A 671 -46.13 -1.49 -5.82
N ASP A 672 -46.38 -1.96 -7.04
CA ASP A 672 -47.24 -1.32 -8.04
C ASP A 672 -48.73 -1.59 -7.83
N GLU A 673 -49.11 -2.73 -7.23
CA GLU A 673 -50.50 -3.16 -6.97
C GLU A 673 -51.41 -2.08 -6.35
N ASN A 674 -50.85 -1.09 -5.64
CA ASN A 674 -51.57 0.05 -5.07
C ASN A 674 -50.80 1.37 -5.21
N ASP A 675 -50.02 1.53 -6.29
CA ASP A 675 -49.22 2.75 -6.54
C ASP A 675 -48.43 3.22 -5.30
N GLY A 676 -47.71 2.30 -4.67
CA GLY A 676 -47.11 2.52 -3.35
C GLY A 676 -46.19 3.74 -3.29
N LEU A 677 -45.41 3.99 -4.34
CA LEU A 677 -44.53 5.17 -4.42
C LEU A 677 -45.31 6.48 -4.54
N LEU A 678 -46.32 6.53 -5.41
CA LEU A 678 -47.17 7.69 -5.61
C LEU A 678 -47.88 8.07 -4.31
N ASN A 679 -48.51 7.08 -3.67
CA ASN A 679 -49.22 7.27 -2.41
C ASN A 679 -48.27 7.70 -1.29
N LEU A 680 -47.05 7.15 -1.23
CA LEU A 680 -46.05 7.59 -0.26
C LEU A 680 -45.72 9.07 -0.46
N ILE A 681 -45.45 9.52 -1.69
CA ILE A 681 -45.10 10.91 -2.00
C ILE A 681 -46.27 11.88 -1.75
N LEU A 682 -47.48 11.53 -2.18
CA LEU A 682 -48.67 12.35 -1.96
C LEU A 682 -48.96 12.54 -0.48
N ASN A 683 -48.91 11.46 0.31
CA ASN A 683 -49.11 11.53 1.76
C ASN A 683 -48.06 12.44 2.44
N LYS A 684 -46.81 12.46 1.96
CA LYS A 684 -45.80 13.40 2.49
C LYS A 684 -46.10 14.84 2.06
N HIS A 685 -46.52 15.06 0.82
CA HIS A 685 -46.89 16.39 0.35
C HIS A 685 -48.04 16.96 1.16
N ASP A 686 -49.13 16.21 1.33
CA ASP A 686 -50.32 16.65 2.07
C ASP A 686 -50.00 16.90 3.55
N LYS A 687 -49.14 16.07 4.14
CA LYS A 687 -48.74 16.19 5.55
C LYS A 687 -47.88 17.43 5.84
N TYR A 688 -46.87 17.72 5.00
CA TYR A 688 -45.86 18.75 5.31
C TYR A 688 -46.04 20.05 4.54
N LEU A 689 -46.60 20.00 3.34
CA LEU A 689 -46.62 21.11 2.40
C LEU A 689 -48.01 21.73 2.27
N ASN A 690 -48.76 21.76 3.38
CA ASN A 690 -50.02 22.49 3.45
C ASN A 690 -49.80 23.98 3.13
N GLY A 691 -50.49 24.50 2.13
CA GLY A 691 -50.31 25.87 1.61
C GLY A 691 -49.32 26.01 0.44
N PHE A 692 -48.69 24.92 -0.02
CA PHE A 692 -47.93 24.89 -1.28
C PHE A 692 -48.85 24.67 -2.48
N SER A 693 -48.32 24.82 -3.70
CA SER A 693 -49.05 24.52 -4.92
C SER A 693 -49.30 23.02 -5.05
N ALA A 694 -50.37 22.65 -5.77
CA ALA A 694 -50.68 21.25 -6.08
C ALA A 694 -49.46 20.53 -6.70
N PRO A 695 -49.20 19.27 -6.31
CA PRO A 695 -47.98 18.58 -6.68
C PRO A 695 -47.96 18.27 -8.18
N LYS A 696 -46.89 18.67 -8.87
CA LYS A 696 -46.67 18.29 -10.28
C LYS A 696 -46.00 16.91 -10.32
N ILE A 697 -46.68 15.91 -10.87
CA ILE A 697 -46.27 14.51 -10.82
C ILE A 697 -45.99 13.98 -12.22
N SER A 698 -44.92 13.21 -12.39
CA SER A 698 -44.56 12.57 -13.66
C SER A 698 -44.03 11.16 -13.43
N ASN A 699 -44.68 10.14 -14.01
CA ASN A 699 -44.25 8.75 -14.01
C ASN A 699 -44.10 8.07 -12.62
N LEU A 700 -44.89 8.44 -11.60
CA LEU A 700 -44.82 7.81 -10.26
C LEU A 700 -45.66 6.53 -10.09
N VAL A 701 -46.57 6.26 -11.03
CA VAL A 701 -47.49 5.10 -11.05
C VAL A 701 -46.75 3.84 -11.52
N ASN A 702 -47.21 2.65 -11.12
CA ASN A 702 -46.68 1.35 -11.55
C ASN A 702 -45.18 1.15 -11.27
N LYS A 703 -44.72 1.55 -10.07
CA LYS A 703 -43.31 1.40 -9.67
C LYS A 703 -43.14 0.28 -8.65
N ASN A 704 -42.23 -0.65 -8.97
CA ASN A 704 -41.81 -1.71 -8.07
C ASN A 704 -40.28 -1.70 -7.86
N PHE A 705 -39.83 -1.74 -6.59
CA PHE A 705 -38.45 -2.04 -6.20
C PHE A 705 -38.32 -2.43 -4.71
N TYR A 706 -37.30 -3.23 -4.38
CA TYR A 706 -36.99 -3.62 -3.00
C TYR A 706 -36.28 -2.50 -2.22
N THR A 707 -36.70 -2.25 -0.98
CA THR A 707 -36.07 -1.25 -0.09
C THR A 707 -36.55 -1.41 1.36
N ASP A 708 -35.99 -0.68 2.32
CA ASP A 708 -36.62 -0.51 3.63
C ASP A 708 -37.63 0.64 3.56
N VAL A 709 -38.90 0.32 3.38
CA VAL A 709 -39.96 1.33 3.12
C VAL A 709 -40.12 2.29 4.30
N GLN A 710 -39.90 1.82 5.52
CA GLN A 710 -39.97 2.66 6.72
C GLN A 710 -38.86 3.71 6.72
N TRP A 711 -37.60 3.31 6.52
CA TRP A 711 -36.49 4.25 6.52
C TRP A 711 -36.48 5.17 5.29
N LEU A 712 -36.96 4.69 4.15
CA LEU A 712 -37.24 5.55 3.01
C LEU A 712 -38.27 6.62 3.37
N SER A 713 -39.38 6.22 4.02
CA SER A 713 -40.43 7.13 4.49
C SER A 713 -39.90 8.18 5.48
N GLU A 714 -39.05 7.78 6.43
CA GLU A 714 -38.40 8.70 7.39
C GLU A 714 -37.38 9.63 6.70
N GLY A 715 -36.64 9.14 5.69
CA GLY A 715 -35.77 9.98 4.87
C GLY A 715 -36.54 11.02 4.07
N LEU A 716 -37.71 10.66 3.54
CA LEU A 716 -38.62 11.57 2.87
C LEU A 716 -39.24 12.58 3.85
N ASP A 717 -39.60 12.18 5.08
CA ASP A 717 -40.07 13.12 6.11
C ASP A 717 -39.08 14.28 6.28
N LEU A 718 -37.80 13.98 6.44
CA LEU A 718 -36.74 14.99 6.61
C LEU A 718 -36.54 15.87 5.37
N ILE A 719 -36.69 15.32 4.16
CA ILE A 719 -36.62 16.10 2.92
C ILE A 719 -37.80 17.09 2.85
N PHE A 720 -39.01 16.62 3.12
CA PHE A 720 -40.22 17.45 3.06
C PHE A 720 -40.27 18.51 4.17
N GLU A 721 -39.82 18.19 5.39
CA GLU A 721 -39.61 19.16 6.47
C GLU A 721 -38.60 20.25 6.05
N GLY A 722 -37.57 19.88 5.30
CA GLY A 722 -36.60 20.82 4.73
C GLY A 722 -37.24 21.79 3.72
N ILE A 723 -38.12 21.29 2.86
CA ILE A 723 -38.88 22.07 1.87
C ILE A 723 -39.87 23.01 2.56
N GLN A 724 -40.60 22.51 3.56
CA GLN A 724 -41.61 23.26 4.34
C GLN A 724 -41.05 24.56 4.94
N LYS A 725 -39.76 24.59 5.30
CA LYS A 725 -39.09 25.78 5.86
C LYS A 725 -38.97 26.96 4.89
N ARG A 726 -39.39 26.81 3.62
CA ARG A 726 -39.29 27.85 2.58
C ARG A 726 -40.62 28.02 1.81
N PRO A 727 -41.69 28.46 2.48
CA PRO A 727 -43.03 28.57 1.88
C PRO A 727 -43.11 29.61 0.74
N GLN A 728 -42.15 30.54 0.65
CA GLN A 728 -42.08 31.53 -0.43
C GLN A 728 -41.81 30.93 -1.82
N HIS A 729 -41.44 29.65 -1.89
CA HIS A 729 -41.29 28.90 -3.14
C HIS A 729 -42.31 27.75 -3.14
N PRO A 730 -43.58 27.98 -3.51
CA PRO A 730 -44.65 27.00 -3.29
C PRO A 730 -44.66 25.84 -4.30
N GLU A 731 -43.86 25.90 -5.37
CA GLU A 731 -43.88 24.88 -6.43
C GLU A 731 -42.92 23.72 -6.15
N VAL A 732 -43.47 22.50 -6.08
CA VAL A 732 -42.70 21.25 -5.92
C VAL A 732 -43.12 20.24 -6.98
N GLU A 733 -42.13 19.61 -7.61
CA GLU A 733 -42.33 18.63 -8.68
C GLU A 733 -41.68 17.29 -8.32
N TYR A 734 -42.36 16.20 -8.68
CA TYR A 734 -41.91 14.83 -8.46
C TYR A 734 -41.89 14.09 -9.78
N ALA A 735 -40.73 13.57 -10.16
CA ALA A 735 -40.60 12.78 -11.37
C ALA A 735 -39.77 11.52 -11.13
N VAL A 736 -40.17 10.43 -11.76
CA VAL A 736 -39.39 9.19 -11.80
C VAL A 736 -38.90 8.93 -13.22
N THR A 737 -37.61 8.70 -13.39
CA THR A 737 -37.01 8.24 -14.65
C THR A 737 -36.43 6.84 -14.49
N GLU A 738 -36.53 6.04 -15.56
CA GLU A 738 -35.89 4.73 -15.63
C GLU A 738 -34.72 4.80 -16.60
N GLU A 739 -33.50 4.98 -16.07
CA GLU A 739 -32.29 5.11 -16.88
C GLU A 739 -31.90 3.78 -17.56
N THR A 740 -32.25 2.64 -16.96
CA THR A 740 -32.05 1.26 -17.47
C THR A 740 -33.05 0.31 -16.79
N ASN A 741 -33.25 -0.92 -17.29
CA ASN A 741 -34.08 -1.97 -16.64
C ASN A 741 -33.65 -2.33 -15.20
N LYS A 742 -32.58 -1.71 -14.66
CA LYS A 742 -31.99 -2.01 -13.35
C LYS A 742 -31.94 -0.80 -12.40
N LYS A 743 -32.41 0.39 -12.82
CA LYS A 743 -32.34 1.62 -12.00
C LYS A 743 -33.61 2.45 -12.11
N LEU A 744 -34.05 2.99 -10.97
CA LEU A 744 -35.16 3.92 -10.85
C LEU A 744 -34.66 5.19 -10.16
N VAL A 745 -34.82 6.34 -10.79
CA VAL A 745 -34.36 7.63 -10.26
C VAL A 745 -35.57 8.47 -9.88
N LEU A 746 -35.77 8.68 -8.59
CA LEU A 746 -36.77 9.61 -8.06
C LEU A 746 -36.14 10.99 -7.91
N THR A 747 -36.78 11.99 -8.50
CA THR A 747 -36.40 13.39 -8.38
C THR A 747 -37.48 14.17 -7.63
N ILE A 748 -37.06 14.98 -6.67
CA ILE A 748 -37.90 15.90 -5.92
C ILE A 748 -37.33 17.30 -6.13
N LEU A 749 -37.98 18.10 -6.97
CA LEU A 749 -37.55 19.43 -7.35
C LEU A 749 -38.35 20.49 -6.60
N HIS A 750 -37.68 21.25 -5.72
CA HIS A 750 -38.22 22.47 -5.16
C HIS A 750 -37.88 23.64 -6.09
N ARG A 751 -38.82 23.98 -6.99
CA ARG A 751 -38.57 24.89 -8.11
C ARG A 751 -38.28 26.31 -7.59
N ASN A 752 -37.31 26.98 -8.22
CA ASN A 752 -36.85 28.34 -7.87
C ASN A 752 -36.27 28.53 -6.45
N SER A 753 -36.15 27.47 -5.65
CA SER A 753 -35.49 27.47 -4.33
C SER A 753 -34.00 27.22 -4.52
N PHE A 754 -33.13 28.23 -4.37
CA PHE A 754 -31.68 28.10 -4.65
C PHE A 754 -30.80 28.26 -3.40
N GLN A 755 -29.53 27.88 -3.49
CA GLN A 755 -28.51 28.06 -2.44
C GLN A 755 -27.46 29.12 -2.81
N LYS A 756 -27.83 30.15 -3.58
CA LYS A 756 -26.91 31.14 -4.19
C LYS A 756 -25.94 31.81 -3.20
N GLY A 757 -26.32 31.96 -1.93
CA GLY A 757 -25.47 32.57 -0.89
C GLY A 757 -24.57 31.59 -0.14
N ARG A 758 -24.60 30.29 -0.45
CA ARG A 758 -23.88 29.25 0.27
C ARG A 758 -22.81 28.62 -0.62
N SER A 759 -21.60 28.50 -0.09
CA SER A 759 -20.49 27.81 -0.77
C SER A 759 -20.71 26.30 -0.79
N ILE A 760 -20.32 25.62 -1.87
CA ILE A 760 -20.27 24.15 -1.94
C ILE A 760 -19.35 23.52 -0.87
N HIS A 761 -18.46 24.32 -0.27
CA HIS A 761 -17.54 23.90 0.79
C HIS A 761 -18.05 24.25 2.20
N ASP A 762 -19.28 24.76 2.34
CA ASP A 762 -19.86 25.08 3.65
C ASP A 762 -19.91 23.84 4.55
N ASN A 763 -19.44 23.99 5.79
CA ASN A 763 -19.50 22.95 6.80
C ASN A 763 -20.94 22.47 7.10
N LYS A 764 -21.98 23.28 6.85
CA LYS A 764 -23.39 22.87 6.98
C LYS A 764 -23.85 21.95 5.85
N LEU A 765 -23.11 21.87 4.75
CA LEU A 765 -23.32 20.89 3.67
C LEU A 765 -22.52 19.60 3.89
N ASN A 766 -21.71 19.51 4.95
CA ASN A 766 -20.96 18.30 5.29
C ASN A 766 -21.80 17.32 6.14
N LEU A 767 -21.36 16.06 6.19
CA LEU A 767 -22.08 14.97 6.86
C LEU A 767 -21.71 14.79 8.35
N LYS A 768 -21.13 15.82 8.99
CA LYS A 768 -20.72 15.75 10.40
C LYS A 768 -21.85 16.02 11.39
N GLY A 769 -22.98 16.59 10.94
CA GLY A 769 -24.20 16.83 11.72
C GLY A 769 -25.29 17.56 10.92
N GLY A 770 -26.48 17.75 11.50
CA GLY A 770 -27.62 18.48 10.89
C GLY A 770 -28.50 17.64 9.95
N ASP A 771 -29.50 18.29 9.34
CA ASP A 771 -30.59 17.66 8.55
C ASP A 771 -30.06 16.70 7.46
N PHE A 772 -29.02 17.09 6.70
CA PHE A 772 -28.41 16.22 5.67
C PHE A 772 -27.76 14.97 6.24
N SER A 773 -27.18 15.04 7.45
CA SER A 773 -26.64 13.85 8.12
C SER A 773 -27.77 12.90 8.55
N SER A 774 -28.91 13.44 8.99
CA SER A 774 -30.09 12.63 9.34
C SER A 774 -30.66 11.95 8.09
N ILE A 775 -30.86 12.70 7.00
CA ILE A 775 -31.33 12.14 5.71
C ILE A 775 -30.39 11.02 5.23
N LYS A 776 -29.07 11.26 5.27
CA LYS A 776 -28.07 10.25 4.92
C LYS A 776 -28.22 8.98 5.76
N ASN A 777 -28.41 9.12 7.07
CA ASN A 777 -28.54 7.95 7.95
C ASN A 777 -29.80 7.13 7.63
N CYS A 778 -30.87 7.77 7.15
CA CYS A 778 -32.07 7.07 6.68
C CYS A 778 -31.85 6.38 5.33
N LEU A 779 -31.20 7.05 4.38
CA LEU A 779 -31.07 6.59 2.99
C LEU A 779 -29.88 5.66 2.74
N ILE A 780 -28.97 5.49 3.70
CA ILE A 780 -27.79 4.64 3.54
C ILE A 780 -28.19 3.18 3.25
N ASN A 781 -27.56 2.58 2.25
CA ASN A 781 -27.89 1.27 1.67
C ASN A 781 -29.27 1.18 1.00
N LEU A 782 -30.08 2.23 0.97
CA LEU A 782 -31.38 2.22 0.29
C LEU A 782 -31.28 2.72 -1.15
N CYS A 783 -30.57 3.82 -1.38
CA CYS A 783 -30.40 4.45 -2.69
C CYS A 783 -29.13 5.31 -2.73
N ASP A 784 -28.57 5.50 -3.94
CA ASP A 784 -27.63 6.59 -4.13
C ASP A 784 -28.39 7.93 -4.02
N TRP A 785 -27.75 8.95 -3.47
CA TRP A 785 -28.41 10.22 -3.16
C TRP A 785 -27.51 11.40 -3.50
N SER A 786 -28.06 12.34 -4.26
CA SER A 786 -27.41 13.61 -4.56
C SER A 786 -28.38 14.78 -4.50
N ILE A 787 -27.83 16.00 -4.45
CA ILE A 787 -28.61 17.23 -4.59
C ILE A 787 -28.05 18.05 -5.75
N GLU A 788 -28.91 18.83 -6.40
CA GLU A 788 -28.53 19.86 -7.35
C GLU A 788 -29.06 21.21 -6.87
N SER A 789 -28.23 22.24 -6.96
CA SER A 789 -28.68 23.63 -6.79
C SER A 789 -27.68 24.62 -7.39
N GLU A 790 -28.12 25.87 -7.45
CA GLU A 790 -27.25 27.02 -7.70
C GLU A 790 -26.58 27.41 -6.37
N PHE A 791 -25.26 27.36 -6.29
CA PHE A 791 -24.43 27.75 -5.15
C PHE A 791 -23.66 29.04 -5.46
N ALA A 792 -22.88 29.55 -4.49
CA ALA A 792 -22.06 30.74 -4.69
C ALA A 792 -21.04 30.58 -5.85
N GLU A 793 -20.58 29.36 -6.10
CA GLU A 793 -19.63 29.01 -7.16
C GLU A 793 -20.30 28.65 -8.51
N GLY A 794 -21.63 28.67 -8.58
CA GLY A 794 -22.45 28.30 -9.75
C GLY A 794 -23.30 27.05 -9.53
N ALA A 795 -23.83 26.48 -10.60
CA ALA A 795 -24.65 25.26 -10.56
C ALA A 795 -23.80 24.00 -10.32
N TYR A 796 -24.11 23.25 -9.27
CA TYR A 796 -23.42 22.00 -8.91
C TYR A 796 -24.39 20.89 -8.50
N ARG A 797 -24.00 19.65 -8.79
CA ARG A 797 -24.51 18.45 -8.14
C ARG A 797 -23.55 18.02 -7.02
N ILE A 798 -24.07 17.80 -5.82
CA ILE A 798 -23.33 17.26 -4.67
C ILE A 798 -23.82 15.83 -4.41
N ASN A 799 -22.90 14.87 -4.51
CA ASN A 799 -23.17 13.44 -4.37
C ASN A 799 -22.89 12.99 -2.94
N TYR A 800 -23.97 12.80 -2.17
CA TYR A 800 -23.91 12.43 -0.76
C TYR A 800 -23.75 10.94 -0.54
N LEU A 801 -24.47 10.10 -1.29
CA LEU A 801 -24.38 8.64 -1.32
C LEU A 801 -24.12 8.20 -2.77
N SER A 802 -23.05 7.45 -3.03
CA SER A 802 -22.72 6.99 -4.40
C SER A 802 -22.08 5.61 -4.39
N SER A 803 -22.67 4.68 -5.12
CA SER A 803 -22.18 3.32 -5.35
C SER A 803 -21.34 3.19 -6.64
N LEU A 804 -21.17 4.28 -7.40
CA LEU A 804 -20.42 4.33 -8.66
C LEU A 804 -18.99 4.85 -8.43
N MET A 805 -18.05 3.95 -8.14
CA MET A 805 -16.63 4.12 -8.52
C MET A 805 -15.91 2.77 -8.58
N VAL A 806 -16.03 2.08 -9.72
CA VAL A 806 -14.89 1.40 -10.37
C VAL A 806 -15.24 1.27 -11.85
N PHE A 807 -14.55 1.97 -12.75
CA PHE A 807 -14.15 1.45 -14.07
C PHE A 807 -13.11 2.40 -14.69
N SER A 808 -11.84 2.11 -14.46
CA SER A 808 -10.80 2.39 -15.45
C SER A 808 -9.75 1.28 -15.33
N ASN A 809 -9.66 0.48 -16.40
CA ASN A 809 -8.75 -0.64 -16.68
C ASN A 809 -9.45 -2.01 -16.58
N GLY A 810 -10.02 -2.40 -17.72
CA GLY A 810 -10.73 -3.66 -17.93
C GLY A 810 -9.89 -4.88 -17.59
N ILE A 811 -10.37 -5.64 -16.62
CA ILE A 811 -10.14 -7.06 -16.35
C ILE A 811 -11.45 -7.55 -15.70
N SER A 812 -12.10 -8.52 -16.37
CA SER A 812 -13.18 -9.47 -16.01
C SER A 812 -14.11 -9.24 -14.79
N ASP A 813 -15.36 -9.66 -15.00
CA ASP A 813 -16.54 -9.66 -14.11
C ASP A 813 -16.37 -10.39 -12.77
N GLU A 814 -15.67 -9.78 -11.82
CA GLU A 814 -15.77 -10.12 -10.39
C GLU A 814 -16.20 -8.88 -9.58
N ILE A 815 -17.28 -9.06 -8.81
CA ILE A 815 -17.91 -8.09 -7.91
C ILE A 815 -16.83 -7.38 -7.06
N ARG A 816 -16.55 -6.11 -7.36
CA ARG A 816 -15.65 -5.28 -6.56
C ARG A 816 -16.45 -4.61 -5.43
N LEU A 817 -16.17 -5.05 -4.20
CA LEU A 817 -16.64 -4.46 -2.95
C LEU A 817 -16.19 -2.99 -2.83
N GLY A 818 -17.12 -2.11 -2.46
CA GLY A 818 -17.06 -0.65 -2.58
C GLY A 818 -15.94 0.10 -1.83
N GLU A 819 -15.92 1.42 -2.01
CA GLU A 819 -15.04 2.33 -1.28
C GLU A 819 -15.65 2.73 0.08
N PRO A 820 -14.85 3.12 1.09
CA PRO A 820 -15.39 3.66 2.33
C PRO A 820 -15.86 5.11 2.11
N PHE A 821 -16.92 5.50 2.81
CA PHE A 821 -17.53 6.82 2.73
C PHE A 821 -16.52 7.96 2.89
N ARG A 822 -16.47 8.89 1.93
CA ARG A 822 -15.74 10.14 2.09
C ARG A 822 -16.47 11.01 3.11
N SER A 823 -15.73 11.62 4.04
CA SER A 823 -16.31 12.60 4.98
C SER A 823 -16.76 13.91 4.31
N ILE A 824 -16.37 14.10 3.04
CA ILE A 824 -16.72 15.22 2.18
C ILE A 824 -17.41 14.63 0.94
N PRO A 825 -18.67 15.01 0.65
CA PRO A 825 -19.37 14.61 -0.57
C PRO A 825 -18.59 15.02 -1.82
N THR A 826 -18.59 14.18 -2.86
CA THR A 826 -18.05 14.61 -4.17
C THR A 826 -19.03 15.58 -4.82
N HIS A 827 -18.52 16.46 -5.68
CA HIS A 827 -19.37 17.40 -6.42
C HIS A 827 -18.94 17.48 -7.88
N GLU A 828 -19.91 17.69 -8.77
CA GLU A 828 -19.71 17.89 -10.20
C GLU A 828 -20.43 19.18 -10.64
N LYS A 829 -19.82 19.91 -11.57
CA LYS A 829 -20.41 21.13 -12.12
C LYS A 829 -21.49 20.73 -13.14
N ILE A 830 -22.64 21.37 -13.09
CA ILE A 830 -23.75 21.16 -14.05
C ILE A 830 -23.99 22.45 -14.85
N GLU A 831 -24.71 22.35 -15.96
CA GLU A 831 -24.95 23.49 -16.86
C GLU A 831 -25.83 24.57 -16.21
N ALA A 832 -26.94 24.14 -15.57
CA ALA A 832 -27.85 25.02 -14.85
C ALA A 832 -28.63 24.22 -13.79
N ALA A 833 -29.11 24.91 -12.76
CA ALA A 833 -30.05 24.35 -11.78
C ALA A 833 -31.43 25.02 -11.92
N GLU A 834 -32.50 24.23 -11.79
CA GLU A 834 -33.89 24.72 -11.81
C GLU A 834 -34.42 25.12 -10.41
N GLY A 835 -33.66 24.80 -9.36
CA GLY A 835 -34.06 24.96 -7.97
C GLY A 835 -33.20 24.10 -7.03
N PHE A 836 -33.80 23.58 -5.96
CA PHE A 836 -33.15 22.66 -5.03
C PHE A 836 -33.72 21.28 -5.29
N LYS A 837 -32.96 20.44 -6.00
CA LYS A 837 -33.41 19.12 -6.47
C LYS A 837 -32.74 18.03 -5.64
N HIS A 838 -33.51 17.13 -5.04
CA HIS A 838 -33.01 15.86 -4.52
C HIS A 838 -33.13 14.79 -5.59
N ILE A 839 -32.10 13.96 -5.73
CA ILE A 839 -32.05 12.85 -6.68
C ILE A 839 -31.74 11.58 -5.90
N LEU A 840 -32.67 10.63 -5.90
CA LEU A 840 -32.58 9.35 -5.21
C LEU A 840 -32.59 8.23 -6.25
N THR A 841 -31.49 7.48 -6.37
CA THR A 841 -31.34 6.41 -7.36
C THR A 841 -31.42 5.05 -6.68
N PHE A 842 -32.53 4.36 -6.92
CA PHE A 842 -32.82 3.00 -6.47
C PHE A 842 -32.38 1.96 -7.49
N TYR A 843 -32.06 0.76 -7.00
CA TYR A 843 -31.63 -0.39 -7.79
C TYR A 843 -32.74 -1.45 -7.83
N LYS A 844 -32.92 -2.12 -8.97
CA LYS A 844 -33.89 -3.21 -9.20
C LYS A 844 -33.20 -4.56 -9.36
#